data_AF-A0A5A8A6Z7-F1
#
_entry.id   AF-A0A5A8A6Z7-F1
#
_cell.length_a   1.000
_cell.length_b   1.000
_cell.length_c   1.000
_cell.angle_alpha   90.00
_cell.angle_beta   90.00
_cell.angle_gamma   90.00
#
_symmetry.space_group_name_H-M   'P 1'
#
loop_
_entity.id
_entity.type
_entity.pdbx_description
1 polymer ?
#
loop_
_entity_poly.entity_id
_entity_poly.type
_entity_poly.pdbx_seq_one_letter_code
_entity_poly.pdbx_strand_id
1 'polypeptide(L)'
;MSGPLIRPDATLQGIGGAVAAIPLTHPGNRRWWIAFAGAGALLGLFVLTLGYLLYAGPGIWANNNAVVWALDIASYDWWIGVASGSLLVSAILLLLGAEWRGAVNRVAETLALLATVAAGLYPIIHLGRPWFFFWNLPYPNTYNLWPQFRSPLLWDAIDIVSFLVICVSLWFIGLLPDLATLRDRAHLEAMRQLDVKAPTRKLALLRAQVYGILASGWRGSAAHWQIWVQAYRTVALLGVLLVVSVQTGASVMLAGSLMPGWHSTLLPVSFLVNAVYSGVGVTAVIVMLIRIVYGLDALVTTRHIDVLGRLLLCLGCASAYCYAAEYFDTFLNGDAEARGVLVRRMTGTHALVSWTAVLCLVLPAQILWSARIRTAPLAIAAVGLLVAVGAYADHVMVLVVTLTQDFLPSSKLPYTTDVWGIATFAGSVGLFLTLLLLFLRYLPAVSIVESRRLALTASPAAQDDARAVASRAAARPEEDPGSAPLWGVSATFASQGDLAAALQAVSGLSPDHVHLDGHGPVPMPRTLRALGLEGRSILPYALAGALLGGIGFFALCIYATAYDYVFLIGGRPRLSWPSFVVPSVSFAMMAGCVAIHLALLVLNRLPRLNHPAFNIPGFLRASEDRFFLSAEARSDRFDAGRIERRLAALPVEAGRPLEVRRIPR
;
A
#
# COMPACT_ATOMS: atom_id res chain seq x y z
N MET A 1 -0.93 29.51 -0.63
CA MET A 1 -1.37 28.11 -0.82
C MET A 1 -1.96 27.92 -2.23
N SER A 2 -1.25 28.35 -3.26
CA SER A 2 -1.85 28.70 -4.57
C SER A 2 -1.01 28.18 -5.74
N GLY A 3 -0.67 26.89 -5.70
CA GLY A 3 -0.02 26.19 -6.82
C GLY A 3 -0.91 25.06 -7.33
N PRO A 4 -0.98 24.82 -8.65
CA PRO A 4 -1.80 23.76 -9.22
C PRO A 4 -1.27 22.37 -8.80
N LEU A 5 -2.18 21.42 -8.55
CA LEU A 5 -1.83 20.05 -8.16
C LEU A 5 -1.33 19.20 -9.34
N ILE A 6 -1.74 19.56 -10.56
CA ILE A 6 -1.31 19.00 -11.83
C ILE A 6 -1.10 20.18 -12.79
N ARG A 7 -0.15 20.10 -13.72
CA ARG A 7 0.02 21.19 -14.70
C ARG A 7 -1.24 21.37 -15.58
N PRO A 8 -1.61 22.61 -15.97
CA PRO A 8 -2.85 22.89 -16.69
C PRO A 8 -3.01 22.20 -18.05
N ASP A 9 -1.90 21.80 -18.68
CA ASP A 9 -1.81 21.16 -19.99
C ASP A 9 -1.97 19.63 -19.96
N ALA A 10 -2.09 19.02 -18.78
CA ALA A 10 -2.12 17.57 -18.63
C ALA A 10 -3.51 16.98 -18.97
N THR A 11 -3.61 16.32 -20.13
CA THR A 11 -4.83 15.61 -20.57
C THR A 11 -4.91 14.19 -19.99
N LEU A 12 -6.11 13.59 -19.93
CA LEU A 12 -6.32 12.20 -19.49
C LEU A 12 -5.45 11.19 -20.25
N GLN A 13 -5.36 11.37 -21.57
CA GLN A 13 -4.55 10.53 -22.44
C GLN A 13 -3.05 10.77 -22.22
N GLY A 14 -2.62 12.02 -21.99
CA GLY A 14 -1.24 12.38 -21.72
C GLY A 14 -0.72 11.83 -20.39
N ILE A 15 -1.52 11.93 -19.32
CA ILE A 15 -1.19 11.40 -17.99
C ILE A 15 -1.08 9.87 -18.02
N GLY A 16 -2.10 9.19 -18.53
CA GLY A 16 -2.08 7.74 -18.68
C GLY A 16 -0.95 7.27 -19.60
N GLY A 17 -0.70 8.05 -20.66
CA GLY A 17 0.45 7.98 -21.56
C GLY A 17 1.79 7.88 -20.84
N ALA A 18 2.13 8.96 -20.13
CA ALA A 18 3.42 9.14 -19.47
C ALA A 18 3.66 8.10 -18.38
N VAL A 19 2.64 7.80 -17.56
CA VAL A 19 2.78 6.86 -16.43
C VAL A 19 2.84 5.41 -16.92
N ALA A 20 2.00 5.01 -17.88
CA ALA A 20 2.01 3.64 -18.42
C ALA A 20 3.20 3.35 -19.35
N ALA A 21 3.84 4.39 -19.91
CA ALA A 21 5.04 4.21 -20.73
C ALA A 21 6.22 3.65 -19.92
N ILE A 22 6.35 4.01 -18.64
CA ILE A 22 7.47 3.55 -17.80
C ILE A 22 7.49 2.01 -17.70
N PRO A 23 6.38 1.32 -17.33
CA PRO A 23 6.33 -0.14 -17.34
C PRO A 23 6.51 -0.81 -18.71
N LEU A 24 6.02 -0.18 -19.79
CA LEU A 24 5.95 -0.82 -21.11
C LEU A 24 7.24 -0.69 -21.92
N THR A 25 7.85 0.50 -21.94
CA THR A 25 9.04 0.81 -22.77
C THR A 25 10.28 1.13 -21.95
N HIS A 26 10.12 1.69 -20.74
CA HIS A 26 11.15 2.09 -19.77
C HIS A 26 12.29 2.98 -20.32
N PRO A 27 12.36 4.26 -19.93
CA PRO A 27 13.21 5.27 -20.58
C PRO A 27 14.72 5.12 -20.35
N GLY A 28 15.15 4.33 -19.36
CA GLY A 28 16.55 4.25 -18.93
C GLY A 28 17.09 2.84 -18.71
N ASN A 29 16.93 1.93 -19.67
CA ASN A 29 17.21 0.50 -19.49
C ASN A 29 18.64 0.20 -18.97
N ARG A 30 19.69 0.90 -19.47
CA ARG A 30 21.08 0.71 -18.99
C ARG A 30 21.28 1.14 -17.54
N ARG A 31 20.79 2.34 -17.16
CA ARG A 31 20.90 2.86 -15.79
C ARG A 31 20.16 1.96 -14.79
N TRP A 32 19.00 1.46 -15.19
CA TRP A 32 18.23 0.50 -14.41
C TRP A 32 19.01 -0.80 -14.19
N TRP A 33 19.63 -1.38 -15.22
CA TRP A 33 20.44 -2.59 -15.07
C TRP A 33 21.66 -2.39 -14.15
N ILE A 34 22.30 -1.21 -14.18
CA ILE A 34 23.39 -0.88 -13.26
C ILE A 34 22.88 -0.83 -11.81
N ALA A 35 21.77 -0.11 -11.57
CA ALA A 35 21.16 -0.04 -10.24
C ALA A 35 20.69 -1.42 -9.75
N PHE A 36 20.11 -2.22 -10.66
CA PHE A 36 19.64 -3.56 -10.38
C PHE A 36 20.80 -4.52 -10.08
N ALA A 37 21.94 -4.40 -10.78
CA ALA A 37 23.14 -5.17 -10.46
C ALA A 37 23.70 -4.81 -9.08
N GLY A 38 23.71 -3.52 -8.72
CA GLY A 38 24.12 -3.08 -7.38
C GLY A 38 23.19 -3.58 -6.27
N ALA A 39 21.87 -3.44 -6.44
CA ALA A 39 20.88 -3.97 -5.51
C ALA A 39 20.94 -5.51 -5.42
N GLY A 40 21.13 -6.17 -6.57
CA GLY A 40 21.30 -7.61 -6.67
C GLY A 40 22.59 -8.12 -6.02
N ALA A 41 23.68 -7.35 -6.06
CA ALA A 41 24.91 -7.67 -5.33
C ALA A 41 24.69 -7.61 -3.81
N LEU A 42 23.97 -6.59 -3.31
CA LEU A 42 23.58 -6.51 -1.90
C LEU A 42 22.63 -7.65 -1.52
N LEU A 43 21.67 -8.01 -2.37
CA LEU A 43 20.82 -9.19 -2.15
C LEU A 43 21.65 -10.49 -2.14
N GLY A 44 22.66 -10.60 -3.01
CA GLY A 44 23.61 -11.70 -3.00
C GLY A 44 24.39 -11.78 -1.69
N LEU A 45 24.81 -10.63 -1.15
CA LEU A 45 25.40 -10.54 0.19
C LEU A 45 24.41 -11.04 1.25
N PHE A 46 23.13 -10.66 1.16
CA PHE A 46 22.10 -11.13 2.09
C PHE A 46 21.96 -12.66 2.07
N VAL A 47 21.89 -13.26 0.88
CA VAL A 47 21.81 -14.72 0.74
C VAL A 47 23.05 -15.39 1.32
N LEU A 48 24.23 -14.82 1.11
CA LEU A 48 25.48 -15.32 1.68
C LEU A 48 25.49 -15.22 3.21
N THR A 49 25.09 -14.07 3.77
CA THR A 49 25.03 -13.88 5.23
C THR A 49 24.01 -14.81 5.86
N LEU A 50 22.86 -15.04 5.21
CA LEU A 50 21.86 -16.01 5.69
C LEU A 50 22.37 -17.45 5.60
N GLY A 51 23.06 -17.81 4.52
CA GLY A 51 23.68 -19.14 4.39
C GLY A 51 24.70 -19.39 5.51
N TYR A 52 25.53 -18.39 5.82
CA TYR A 52 26.48 -18.48 6.91
C TYR A 52 25.81 -18.48 8.29
N LEU A 53 24.77 -17.67 8.50
CA LEU A 53 23.94 -17.67 9.71
C LEU A 53 23.32 -19.05 9.99
N LEU A 54 22.78 -19.71 8.97
CA LEU A 54 22.20 -21.05 9.11
C LEU A 54 23.26 -22.12 9.41
N TYR A 55 24.49 -21.92 8.95
CA TYR A 55 25.61 -22.83 9.21
C TYR A 55 26.25 -22.62 10.59
N ALA A 56 26.53 -21.38 10.97
CA ALA A 56 27.28 -21.03 12.18
C ALA A 56 26.39 -20.67 13.38
N GLY A 57 25.12 -20.33 13.16
CA GLY A 57 24.16 -19.91 14.17
C GLY A 57 24.15 -18.40 14.44
N PRO A 58 23.20 -17.89 15.26
CA PRO A 58 23.01 -16.45 15.51
C PRO A 58 24.18 -15.78 16.27
N GLY A 59 25.11 -16.57 16.81
CA GLY A 59 26.33 -16.05 17.45
C GLY A 59 27.21 -15.20 16.51
N ILE A 60 27.02 -15.30 15.19
CA ILE A 60 27.74 -14.47 14.22
C ILE A 60 27.45 -12.97 14.38
N TRP A 61 26.33 -12.58 15.00
CA TRP A 61 25.98 -11.17 15.22
C TRP A 61 26.61 -10.56 16.48
N ALA A 62 27.48 -11.32 17.17
CA ALA A 62 28.10 -10.95 18.43
C ALA A 62 27.11 -10.66 19.57
N ASN A 63 25.86 -11.13 19.45
CA ASN A 63 24.91 -11.14 20.56
C ASN A 63 25.50 -11.99 21.69
N ASN A 64 25.24 -11.58 22.93
CA ASN A 64 25.76 -12.25 24.13
C ASN A 64 24.64 -12.44 25.15
N ASN A 65 24.97 -12.95 26.34
CA ASN A 65 23.97 -13.29 27.35
C ASN A 65 23.27 -12.06 27.98
N ALA A 66 23.87 -10.87 27.89
CA ALA A 66 23.25 -9.62 28.32
C ALA A 66 22.56 -8.92 27.15
N VAL A 67 23.30 -8.69 26.07
CA VAL A 67 22.81 -8.09 24.82
C VAL A 67 22.37 -9.21 23.88
N VAL A 68 21.20 -9.76 24.18
CA VAL A 68 20.58 -10.86 23.41
C VAL A 68 19.97 -10.39 22.09
N TRP A 69 19.61 -9.11 22.00
CA TRP A 69 19.06 -8.45 20.82
C TRP A 69 19.88 -7.21 20.52
N ALA A 70 20.28 -7.05 19.25
CA ALA A 70 21.08 -5.93 18.81
C ALA A 70 20.66 -5.50 17.39
N LEU A 71 21.56 -5.61 16.40
CA LEU A 71 21.30 -5.15 15.03
C LEU A 71 20.21 -5.95 14.32
N ASP A 72 20.04 -7.21 14.67
CA ASP A 72 18.99 -8.09 14.15
C ASP A 72 17.58 -7.54 14.45
N ILE A 73 17.26 -7.35 15.74
CA ILE A 73 15.96 -6.81 16.14
C ILE A 73 15.85 -5.31 15.83
N ALA A 74 16.93 -4.53 15.93
CA ALA A 74 16.89 -3.13 15.51
C ALA A 74 16.56 -2.99 14.01
N SER A 75 17.06 -3.89 13.17
CA SER A 75 16.72 -3.93 11.75
C SER A 75 15.26 -4.32 11.52
N TYR A 76 14.75 -5.30 12.27
CA TYR A 76 13.34 -5.67 12.26
C TYR A 76 12.44 -4.47 12.59
N ASP A 77 12.65 -3.86 13.76
CA ASP A 77 11.84 -2.74 14.28
C ASP A 77 11.87 -1.56 13.31
N TRP A 78 13.03 -1.28 12.73
CA TRP A 78 13.17 -0.22 11.73
C TRP A 78 12.38 -0.51 10.45
N TRP A 79 12.48 -1.72 9.89
CA TRP A 79 11.73 -2.09 8.68
C TRP A 79 10.22 -2.08 8.92
N ILE A 80 9.74 -2.65 10.02
CA ILE A 80 8.30 -2.64 10.34
C ILE A 80 7.82 -1.23 10.69
N GLY A 81 8.66 -0.39 11.30
CA GLY A 81 8.40 1.03 11.52
C GLY A 81 8.22 1.80 10.21
N VAL A 82 9.16 1.64 9.26
CA VAL A 82 9.07 2.21 7.91
C VAL A 82 7.80 1.74 7.19
N ALA A 83 7.47 0.44 7.31
CA ALA A 83 6.28 -0.13 6.71
C ALA A 83 4.99 0.49 7.30
N SER A 84 4.92 0.57 8.62
CA SER A 84 3.82 1.14 9.39
C SER A 84 3.58 2.61 9.06
N GLY A 85 4.64 3.42 9.03
CA GLY A 85 4.51 4.83 8.68
C GLY A 85 4.06 5.04 7.23
N SER A 86 4.61 4.27 6.29
CA SER A 86 4.23 4.36 4.87
C SER A 86 2.76 3.95 4.64
N LEU A 87 2.31 2.88 5.31
CA LEU A 87 0.92 2.43 5.26
C LEU A 87 -0.03 3.47 5.87
N LEU A 88 0.29 3.99 7.06
CA LEU A 88 -0.55 4.94 7.77
C LEU A 88 -0.75 6.23 6.97
N VAL A 89 0.32 6.75 6.35
CA VAL A 89 0.25 7.95 5.52
C VAL A 89 -0.66 7.73 4.32
N SER A 90 -0.47 6.63 3.59
CA SER A 90 -1.35 6.28 2.46
C SER A 90 -2.82 6.19 2.90
N ALA A 91 -3.08 5.43 3.97
CA ALA A 91 -4.42 5.15 4.43
C ALA A 91 -5.14 6.39 4.98
N ILE A 92 -4.48 7.19 5.83
CA ILE A 92 -5.07 8.43 6.38
C ILE A 92 -5.37 9.43 5.26
N LEU A 93 -4.45 9.62 4.31
CA LEU A 93 -4.69 10.54 3.19
C LEU A 93 -5.87 10.10 2.32
N LEU A 94 -6.03 8.78 2.12
CA LEU A 94 -7.20 8.22 1.44
C LEU A 94 -8.49 8.48 2.23
N LEU A 95 -8.49 8.23 3.54
CA LEU A 95 -9.68 8.37 4.39
C LEU A 95 -10.13 9.83 4.52
N LEU A 96 -9.18 10.77 4.62
CA LEU A 96 -9.42 12.22 4.65
C LEU A 96 -9.82 12.78 3.28
N GLY A 97 -9.77 11.99 2.21
CA GLY A 97 -10.08 12.44 0.86
C GLY A 97 -9.10 13.48 0.33
N ALA A 98 -7.84 13.43 0.77
CA ALA A 98 -6.81 14.39 0.35
C ALA A 98 -6.57 14.29 -1.17
N GLU A 99 -7.00 15.29 -1.92
CA GLU A 99 -6.98 15.26 -3.40
C GLU A 99 -5.56 15.04 -3.96
N TRP A 100 -4.54 15.60 -3.33
CA TRP A 100 -3.14 15.51 -3.77
C TRP A 100 -2.48 14.13 -3.58
N ARG A 101 -3.13 13.20 -2.87
CA ARG A 101 -2.49 11.93 -2.48
C ARG A 101 -2.05 11.08 -3.67
N GLY A 102 -2.70 11.19 -4.83
CA GLY A 102 -2.49 10.29 -5.97
C GLY A 102 -1.04 10.16 -6.43
N ALA A 103 -0.25 11.24 -6.30
CA ALA A 103 1.17 11.27 -6.66
C ALA A 103 2.09 10.51 -5.68
N VAL A 104 1.65 10.33 -4.42
CA VAL A 104 2.45 9.74 -3.34
C VAL A 104 1.93 8.35 -2.95
N ASN A 105 0.62 8.11 -3.08
CA ASN A 105 -0.06 6.96 -2.50
C ASN A 105 0.51 5.62 -2.97
N ARG A 106 0.72 5.47 -4.28
CA ARG A 106 1.20 4.22 -4.86
C ARG A 106 2.61 3.89 -4.40
N VAL A 107 3.47 4.90 -4.30
CA VAL A 107 4.83 4.75 -3.76
C VAL A 107 4.73 4.33 -2.30
N ALA A 108 3.97 5.04 -1.46
CA ALA A 108 3.81 4.72 -0.04
C ALA A 108 3.26 3.31 0.21
N GLU A 109 2.24 2.86 -0.54
CA GLU A 109 1.70 1.49 -0.44
C GLU A 109 2.72 0.43 -0.84
N THR A 110 3.50 0.70 -1.89
CA THR A 110 4.56 -0.21 -2.33
C THR A 110 5.66 -0.28 -1.29
N LEU A 111 6.08 0.86 -0.73
CA LEU A 111 7.06 0.92 0.34
C LEU A 111 6.61 0.14 1.57
N ALA A 112 5.34 0.29 1.97
CA ALA A 112 4.77 -0.47 3.06
C ALA A 112 4.92 -1.98 2.82
N LEU A 113 4.46 -2.47 1.67
CA LEU A 113 4.55 -3.89 1.32
C LEU A 113 6.00 -4.41 1.30
N LEU A 114 6.90 -3.71 0.62
CA LEU A 114 8.29 -4.16 0.46
C LEU A 114 9.05 -4.13 1.80
N ALA A 115 8.82 -3.11 2.63
CA ALA A 115 9.39 -3.02 3.96
C ALA A 115 8.85 -4.12 4.89
N THR A 116 7.56 -4.48 4.80
CA THR A 116 7.00 -5.63 5.53
C THR A 116 7.65 -6.95 5.13
N VAL A 117 7.92 -7.15 3.83
CA VAL A 117 8.62 -8.36 3.36
C VAL A 117 10.04 -8.44 3.94
N ALA A 118 10.77 -7.31 3.98
CA ALA A 118 12.08 -7.26 4.61
C ALA A 118 12.01 -7.50 6.13
N ALA A 119 11.04 -6.87 6.82
CA ALA A 119 10.82 -7.05 8.26
C ALA A 119 10.50 -8.50 8.62
N GLY A 120 9.57 -9.14 7.90
CA GLY A 120 9.06 -10.47 8.23
C GLY A 120 10.11 -11.60 8.17
N LEU A 121 11.28 -11.34 7.58
CA LEU A 121 12.39 -12.30 7.59
C LEU A 121 13.12 -12.34 8.94
N TYR A 122 13.27 -11.21 9.62
CA TYR A 122 14.07 -11.09 10.85
C TYR A 122 13.56 -11.97 11.99
N PRO A 123 12.25 -12.00 12.34
CA PRO A 123 11.73 -12.88 13.39
C PRO A 123 11.92 -14.38 13.13
N ILE A 124 12.15 -14.78 11.88
CA ILE A 124 12.47 -16.17 11.54
C ILE A 124 13.98 -16.40 11.70
N ILE A 125 14.81 -15.58 11.05
CA ILE A 125 16.26 -15.81 10.98
C ILE A 125 16.97 -15.54 12.31
N HIS A 126 16.39 -14.72 13.20
CA HIS A 126 16.99 -14.46 14.50
C HIS A 126 16.89 -15.63 15.49
N LEU A 127 16.06 -16.63 15.18
CA LEU A 127 15.90 -17.80 16.03
C LEU A 127 17.18 -18.64 15.97
N GLY A 128 17.59 -19.20 17.11
CA GLY A 128 18.69 -20.17 17.13
C GLY A 128 18.39 -21.46 16.34
N ARG A 129 17.10 -21.76 16.09
CA ARG A 129 16.64 -22.92 15.31
C ARG A 129 15.51 -22.48 14.38
N PRO A 130 15.81 -21.76 13.28
CA PRO A 130 14.80 -21.12 12.45
C PRO A 130 13.84 -22.11 11.79
N TRP A 131 14.26 -23.35 11.54
CA TRP A 131 13.40 -24.39 10.96
C TRP A 131 12.22 -24.80 11.87
N PHE A 132 12.20 -24.43 13.16
CA PHE A 132 11.06 -24.66 14.05
C PHE A 132 10.11 -23.46 14.21
N PHE A 133 10.26 -22.41 13.39
CA PHE A 133 9.41 -21.22 13.48
C PHE A 133 7.90 -21.54 13.44
N PHE A 134 7.51 -22.60 12.74
CA PHE A 134 6.12 -23.01 12.59
C PHE A 134 5.46 -23.44 13.91
N TRP A 135 6.22 -23.78 14.97
CA TRP A 135 5.66 -24.03 16.30
C TRP A 135 5.08 -22.79 16.97
N ASN A 136 5.38 -21.59 16.46
CA ASN A 136 4.71 -20.36 16.86
C ASN A 136 3.32 -20.21 16.22
N LEU A 137 2.95 -21.05 15.24
CA LEU A 137 1.62 -21.00 14.65
C LEU A 137 0.62 -21.81 15.49
N PRO A 138 -0.63 -21.34 15.64
CA PRO A 138 -1.63 -22.09 16.38
C PRO A 138 -2.25 -23.17 15.48
N TYR A 139 -1.66 -24.38 15.50
CA TYR A 139 -2.18 -25.53 14.75
C TYR A 139 -2.18 -26.81 15.60
N PRO A 140 -3.16 -27.72 15.40
CA PRO A 140 -3.15 -29.03 16.04
C PRO A 140 -1.92 -29.83 15.64
N ASN A 141 -1.20 -30.39 16.61
CA ASN A 141 0.00 -31.19 16.36
C ASN A 141 -0.01 -32.46 17.21
N THR A 142 0.87 -33.40 16.86
CA THR A 142 1.00 -34.71 17.53
C THR A 142 1.40 -34.61 19.00
N TYR A 143 1.92 -33.47 19.45
CA TYR A 143 2.30 -33.23 20.84
C TYR A 143 1.15 -32.63 21.67
N ASN A 144 0.01 -32.29 21.05
CA ASN A 144 -1.09 -31.55 21.67
C ASN A 144 -0.62 -30.28 22.41
N LEU A 145 0.35 -29.58 21.82
CA LEU A 145 0.89 -28.33 22.38
C LEU A 145 0.40 -27.12 21.60
N TRP A 146 0.20 -26.02 22.31
CA TRP A 146 -0.14 -24.73 21.73
C TRP A 146 0.98 -23.71 21.96
N PRO A 147 1.06 -22.65 21.14
CA PRO A 147 1.95 -21.54 21.44
C PRO A 147 1.49 -20.78 22.69
N GLN A 148 2.41 -20.03 23.31
CA GLN A 148 2.11 -19.24 24.50
C GLN A 148 1.52 -17.88 24.13
N PHE A 149 0.19 -17.76 24.16
CA PHE A 149 -0.54 -16.53 23.83
C PHE A 149 -0.35 -15.36 24.80
N ARG A 150 0.38 -15.56 25.92
CA ARG A 150 0.80 -14.49 26.82
C ARG A 150 2.12 -13.83 26.41
N SER A 151 2.84 -14.40 25.44
CA SER A 151 4.12 -13.87 24.97
C SER A 151 3.90 -12.79 23.92
N PRO A 152 4.41 -11.56 24.12
CA PRO A 152 4.34 -10.51 23.10
C PRO A 152 5.01 -10.89 21.77
N LEU A 153 6.04 -11.74 21.78
CA LEU A 153 6.68 -12.26 20.56
C LEU A 153 5.71 -13.08 19.69
N LEU A 154 4.72 -13.75 20.31
CA LEU A 154 3.68 -14.43 19.54
C LEU A 154 2.71 -13.44 18.90
N TRP A 155 2.38 -12.36 19.62
CA TRP A 155 1.50 -11.32 19.10
C TRP A 155 2.14 -10.68 17.87
N ASP A 156 3.43 -10.38 17.96
CA ASP A 156 4.23 -9.85 16.87
C ASP A 156 4.19 -10.75 15.62
N ALA A 157 4.31 -12.08 15.77
CA ALA A 157 4.19 -13.01 14.65
C ALA A 157 2.81 -12.94 13.95
N ILE A 158 1.73 -12.81 14.72
CA ILE A 158 0.36 -12.68 14.19
C ILE A 158 0.17 -11.30 13.55
N ASP A 159 0.72 -10.27 14.16
CA ASP A 159 0.66 -8.88 13.72
C ASP A 159 1.35 -8.72 12.36
N ILE A 160 2.56 -9.27 12.17
CA ILE A 160 3.28 -9.22 10.90
C ILE A 160 2.49 -9.91 9.78
N VAL A 161 1.93 -11.09 10.02
CA VAL A 161 1.13 -11.81 9.02
C VAL A 161 -0.12 -11.00 8.66
N SER A 162 -0.81 -10.48 9.69
CA SER A 162 -1.98 -9.61 9.51
C SER A 162 -1.62 -8.36 8.71
N PHE A 163 -0.47 -7.76 9.00
CA PHE A 163 0.03 -6.55 8.36
C PHE A 163 0.36 -6.81 6.89
N LEU A 164 1.02 -7.92 6.58
CA LEU A 164 1.32 -8.33 5.22
C LEU A 164 0.03 -8.52 4.40
N VAL A 165 -0.99 -9.18 4.95
CA VAL A 165 -2.28 -9.38 4.26
C VAL A 165 -2.96 -8.04 3.96
N ILE A 166 -2.95 -7.10 4.89
CA ILE A 166 -3.51 -5.76 4.66
C ILE A 166 -2.70 -4.99 3.62
N CYS A 167 -1.36 -5.00 3.70
CA CYS A 167 -0.50 -4.33 2.73
C CYS A 167 -0.73 -4.88 1.31
N VAL A 168 -0.71 -6.21 1.15
CA VAL A 168 -0.98 -6.86 -0.15
C VAL A 168 -2.36 -6.49 -0.65
N SER A 169 -3.39 -6.54 0.20
CA SER A 169 -4.77 -6.24 -0.20
C SER A 169 -4.95 -4.78 -0.58
N LEU A 170 -4.46 -3.83 0.22
CA LEU A 170 -4.57 -2.41 -0.06
C LEU A 170 -3.84 -2.05 -1.36
N TRP A 171 -2.61 -2.54 -1.51
CA TRP A 171 -1.79 -2.33 -2.69
C TRP A 171 -2.44 -2.94 -3.94
N PHE A 172 -2.88 -4.20 -3.88
CA PHE A 172 -3.50 -4.89 -5.00
C PHE A 172 -4.84 -4.26 -5.41
N ILE A 173 -5.74 -3.99 -4.46
CA ILE A 173 -7.02 -3.33 -4.74
C ILE A 173 -6.75 -1.98 -5.38
N GLY A 174 -5.86 -1.17 -4.82
CA GLY A 174 -5.47 0.11 -5.41
C GLY A 174 -4.96 -0.04 -6.84
N LEU A 175 -4.21 -1.11 -7.15
CA LEU A 175 -3.55 -1.37 -8.43
C LEU A 175 -4.47 -2.02 -9.48
N LEU A 176 -5.57 -2.63 -9.05
CA LEU A 176 -6.49 -3.40 -9.90
C LEU A 176 -6.94 -2.67 -11.18
N PRO A 177 -7.38 -1.38 -11.13
CA PRO A 177 -7.77 -0.67 -12.35
C PRO A 177 -6.56 -0.22 -13.19
N ASP A 178 -5.43 0.08 -12.56
CA ASP A 178 -4.19 0.47 -13.25
C ASP A 178 -3.65 -0.72 -14.09
N LEU A 179 -3.75 -1.94 -13.56
CA LEU A 179 -3.42 -3.18 -14.29
C LEU A 179 -4.32 -3.38 -15.52
N ALA A 180 -5.60 -3.01 -15.43
CA ALA A 180 -6.50 -3.05 -16.57
C ALA A 180 -6.07 -2.06 -17.66
N THR A 181 -5.63 -0.84 -17.28
CA THR A 181 -5.05 0.11 -18.23
C THR A 181 -3.77 -0.44 -18.88
N LEU A 182 -2.89 -1.10 -18.13
CA LEU A 182 -1.67 -1.72 -18.68
C LEU A 182 -1.99 -2.88 -19.63
N ARG A 183 -2.96 -3.74 -19.28
CA ARG A 183 -3.49 -4.81 -20.14
C ARG A 183 -3.95 -4.24 -21.47
N ASP A 184 -4.84 -3.25 -21.43
CA ASP A 184 -5.49 -2.70 -22.62
C ASP A 184 -4.46 -2.02 -23.53
N ARG A 185 -3.48 -1.32 -22.95
CA ARG A 185 -2.38 -0.71 -23.70
C ARG A 185 -1.43 -1.72 -24.33
N ALA A 186 -1.02 -2.75 -23.59
CA ALA A 186 -0.17 -3.80 -24.11
C ALA A 186 -0.86 -4.55 -25.26
N HIS A 187 -2.19 -4.74 -25.17
CA HIS A 187 -2.98 -5.32 -26.25
C HIS A 187 -3.04 -4.40 -27.47
N LEU A 188 -3.31 -3.10 -27.28
CA LEU A 188 -3.30 -2.11 -28.38
C LEU A 188 -1.94 -2.03 -29.07
N GLU A 189 -0.84 -2.08 -28.32
CA GLU A 189 0.52 -2.12 -28.86
C GLU A 189 0.73 -3.36 -29.73
N ALA A 190 0.27 -4.54 -29.28
CA ALA A 190 0.34 -5.76 -30.06
C ALA A 190 -0.50 -5.69 -31.36
N MET A 191 -1.69 -5.06 -31.31
CA MET A 191 -2.57 -4.93 -32.47
C MET A 191 -2.07 -3.90 -33.51
N ARG A 192 -1.30 -2.89 -33.08
CA ARG A 192 -0.67 -1.92 -33.99
C ARG A 192 0.45 -2.52 -34.84
N GLN A 193 1.01 -3.66 -34.43
CA GLN A 193 2.09 -4.32 -35.16
C GLN A 193 1.51 -5.16 -36.32
N LEU A 194 1.78 -4.70 -37.55
CA LEU A 194 1.32 -5.32 -38.80
C LEU A 194 1.89 -6.73 -39.01
N ASP A 195 3.16 -6.95 -38.64
CA ASP A 195 3.77 -8.28 -38.73
C ASP A 195 3.27 -9.20 -37.61
N VAL A 196 2.55 -10.24 -38.00
CA VAL A 196 1.98 -11.25 -37.09
C VAL A 196 3.06 -12.11 -36.43
N LYS A 197 4.22 -12.28 -37.08
CA LYS A 197 5.31 -13.15 -36.60
C LYS A 197 6.37 -12.41 -35.78
N ALA A 198 6.30 -11.09 -35.68
CA ALA A 198 7.27 -10.29 -34.94
C ALA A 198 7.38 -10.76 -33.47
N PRO A 199 8.61 -11.00 -32.94
CA PRO A 199 8.79 -11.42 -31.55
C PRO A 199 8.31 -10.36 -30.56
N THR A 200 8.35 -9.08 -30.93
CA THR A 200 7.81 -7.95 -30.17
C THR A 200 6.30 -8.06 -29.96
N ARG A 201 5.56 -8.58 -30.95
CA ARG A 201 4.11 -8.77 -30.86
C ARG A 201 3.76 -9.86 -29.87
N LYS A 202 4.48 -10.99 -29.93
CA LYS A 202 4.31 -12.10 -28.97
C LYS A 202 4.56 -11.64 -27.54
N LEU A 203 5.63 -10.87 -27.31
CA LEU A 203 5.94 -10.33 -25.99
C LEU A 203 4.86 -9.36 -25.50
N ALA A 204 4.34 -8.48 -26.35
CA ALA A 204 3.26 -7.56 -26.00
C ALA A 204 1.95 -8.31 -25.66
N LEU A 205 1.63 -9.38 -26.39
CA LEU A 205 0.48 -10.25 -26.07
C LEU A 205 0.66 -10.99 -24.74
N LEU A 206 1.85 -11.52 -24.46
CA LEU A 206 2.16 -12.14 -23.16
C LEU A 206 2.01 -11.13 -22.01
N ARG A 207 2.52 -9.91 -22.19
CA ARG A 207 2.31 -8.82 -21.21
C ARG A 207 0.83 -8.52 -21.01
N ALA A 208 0.06 -8.42 -22.10
CA ALA A 208 -1.39 -8.21 -22.02
C ALA A 208 -2.10 -9.36 -21.29
N GLN A 209 -1.69 -10.61 -21.50
CA GLN A 209 -2.24 -11.77 -20.79
C GLN A 209 -1.91 -11.72 -19.30
N VAL A 210 -0.65 -11.47 -18.92
CA VAL A 210 -0.23 -11.37 -17.51
C VAL A 210 -0.99 -10.26 -16.79
N TYR A 211 -1.01 -9.04 -17.36
CA TYR A 211 -1.79 -7.94 -16.81
C TYR A 211 -3.30 -8.24 -16.82
N GLY A 212 -3.79 -9.02 -17.79
CA GLY A 212 -5.19 -9.44 -17.85
C GLY A 212 -5.61 -10.38 -16.74
N ILE A 213 -4.76 -11.36 -16.41
CA ILE A 213 -4.95 -12.26 -15.27
C ILE A 213 -4.96 -11.44 -13.97
N LEU A 214 -3.97 -10.57 -13.78
CA LEU A 214 -3.86 -9.74 -12.57
C LEU A 214 -5.01 -8.72 -12.44
N ALA A 215 -5.46 -8.12 -13.55
CA ALA A 215 -6.63 -7.24 -13.59
C ALA A 215 -7.95 -7.99 -13.31
N SER A 216 -7.94 -9.32 -13.27
CA SER A 216 -9.09 -10.18 -12.91
C SER A 216 -10.36 -9.90 -13.72
N GLY A 217 -10.24 -9.42 -14.96
CA GLY A 217 -11.41 -9.05 -15.79
C GLY A 217 -12.00 -7.66 -15.50
N TRP A 218 -11.25 -6.78 -14.83
CA TRP A 218 -11.68 -5.39 -14.62
C TRP A 218 -11.94 -4.68 -15.94
N ARG A 219 -13.12 -4.05 -16.06
CA ARG A 219 -13.62 -3.36 -17.27
C ARG A 219 -14.06 -1.91 -17.04
N GLY A 220 -13.89 -1.38 -15.83
CA GLY A 220 -14.30 -0.01 -15.50
C GLY A 220 -15.82 0.21 -15.41
N SER A 221 -16.61 -0.85 -15.18
CA SER A 221 -18.07 -0.75 -14.94
C SER A 221 -18.38 0.11 -13.71
N ALA A 222 -19.49 0.84 -13.72
CA ALA A 222 -19.98 1.62 -12.60
C ALA A 222 -20.18 0.77 -11.33
N ALA A 223 -20.65 -0.48 -11.49
CA ALA A 223 -20.79 -1.44 -10.39
C ALA A 223 -19.43 -1.81 -9.79
N HIS A 224 -18.42 -2.04 -10.64
CA HIS A 224 -17.06 -2.33 -10.19
C HIS A 224 -16.49 -1.18 -9.38
N TRP A 225 -16.63 0.06 -9.87
CA TRP A 225 -16.15 1.26 -9.20
C TRP A 225 -16.80 1.48 -7.83
N GLN A 226 -18.09 1.22 -7.68
CA GLN A 226 -18.78 1.37 -6.39
C GLN A 226 -18.17 0.48 -5.31
N ILE A 227 -18.06 -0.81 -5.59
CA ILE A 227 -17.54 -1.78 -4.62
C ILE A 227 -16.04 -1.53 -4.39
N TRP A 228 -15.29 -1.15 -5.42
CA TRP A 228 -13.88 -0.81 -5.30
C TRP A 228 -13.62 0.39 -4.39
N VAL A 229 -14.38 1.49 -4.55
CA VAL A 229 -14.22 2.68 -3.68
C VAL A 229 -14.47 2.33 -2.22
N GLN A 230 -15.49 1.52 -1.95
CA GLN A 230 -15.79 1.07 -0.59
C GLN A 230 -14.70 0.13 -0.07
N ALA A 231 -14.32 -0.90 -0.83
CA ALA A 231 -13.28 -1.86 -0.47
C ALA A 231 -11.97 -1.15 -0.12
N TYR A 232 -11.54 -0.23 -0.97
CA TYR A 232 -10.28 0.48 -0.81
C TYR A 232 -10.26 1.34 0.46
N ARG A 233 -11.37 2.07 0.74
CA ARG A 233 -11.50 2.88 1.97
C ARG A 233 -11.61 2.01 3.22
N THR A 234 -12.36 0.90 3.16
CA THR A 234 -12.54 0.02 4.32
C THR A 234 -11.25 -0.72 4.66
N VAL A 235 -10.50 -1.24 3.68
CA VAL A 235 -9.19 -1.86 3.92
C VAL A 235 -8.20 -0.84 4.49
N ALA A 236 -8.21 0.41 4.00
CA ALA A 236 -7.38 1.46 4.57
C ALA A 236 -7.73 1.76 6.04
N LEU A 237 -9.02 1.79 6.40
CA LEU A 237 -9.44 1.92 7.79
C LEU A 237 -8.92 0.77 8.66
N LEU A 238 -9.09 -0.48 8.21
CA LEU A 238 -8.56 -1.64 8.93
C LEU A 238 -7.03 -1.57 9.06
N GLY A 239 -6.34 -1.06 8.04
CA GLY A 239 -4.90 -0.83 8.07
C GLY A 239 -4.46 0.22 9.08
N VAL A 240 -5.17 1.35 9.20
CA VAL A 240 -4.89 2.35 10.24
C VAL A 240 -5.02 1.74 11.63
N LEU A 241 -6.10 1.01 11.88
CA LEU A 241 -6.32 0.34 13.17
C LEU A 241 -5.25 -0.71 13.46
N LEU A 242 -4.85 -1.49 12.44
CA LEU A 242 -3.80 -2.49 12.57
C LEU A 242 -2.44 -1.84 12.86
N VAL A 243 -2.06 -0.75 12.19
CA VAL A 243 -0.79 -0.03 12.48
C VAL A 243 -0.70 0.35 13.95
N VAL A 244 -1.78 0.90 14.51
CA VAL A 244 -1.83 1.25 15.94
C VAL A 244 -1.66 -0.01 16.81
N SER A 245 -2.33 -1.11 16.45
CA SER A 245 -2.19 -2.41 17.15
C SER A 245 -0.76 -2.93 17.13
N VAL A 246 -0.13 -3.02 15.94
CA VAL A 246 1.24 -3.55 15.76
C VAL A 246 2.26 -2.72 16.52
N GLN A 247 2.20 -1.39 16.42
CA GLN A 247 3.14 -0.51 17.11
C GLN A 247 2.94 -0.57 18.64
N THR A 248 1.71 -0.74 19.09
CA THR A 248 1.41 -0.96 20.52
C THR A 248 1.93 -2.34 20.97
N GLY A 249 1.74 -3.40 20.18
CA GLY A 249 2.23 -4.74 20.48
C GLY A 249 3.75 -4.80 20.63
N ALA A 250 4.47 -4.24 19.65
CA ALA A 250 5.93 -4.17 19.64
C ALA A 250 6.49 -3.39 20.84
N SER A 251 5.91 -2.22 21.15
CA SER A 251 6.34 -1.42 22.30
C SER A 251 5.98 -2.04 23.65
N VAL A 252 4.82 -2.68 23.78
CA VAL A 252 4.40 -3.37 25.02
C VAL A 252 5.33 -4.56 25.33
N MET A 253 5.95 -5.18 24.34
CA MET A 253 7.00 -6.18 24.57
C MET A 253 8.15 -5.64 25.42
N LEU A 254 8.56 -4.39 25.15
CA LEU A 254 9.64 -3.72 25.90
C LEU A 254 9.11 -3.09 27.19
N ALA A 255 8.01 -2.33 27.11
CA ALA A 255 7.42 -1.62 28.25
C ALA A 255 6.86 -2.57 29.33
N GLY A 256 6.40 -3.76 28.93
CA GLY A 256 5.95 -4.80 29.84
C GLY A 256 7.09 -5.57 30.53
N SER A 257 8.34 -5.34 30.13
CA SER A 257 9.52 -5.86 30.83
C SER A 257 9.83 -5.01 32.07
N LEU A 258 10.67 -5.55 32.95
CA LEU A 258 11.20 -4.83 34.11
C LEU A 258 12.48 -4.06 33.79
N MET A 259 12.99 -4.11 32.56
CA MET A 259 14.31 -3.53 32.25
C MET A 259 14.32 -2.01 32.45
N PRO A 260 15.33 -1.45 33.16
CA PRO A 260 15.45 -0.01 33.33
C PRO A 260 15.65 0.64 31.97
N GLY A 261 14.88 1.69 31.66
CA GLY A 261 14.91 2.36 30.36
C GLY A 261 13.98 1.78 29.28
N TRP A 262 13.29 0.66 29.54
CA TRP A 262 12.17 0.18 28.72
C TRP A 262 10.81 0.35 29.40
N HIS A 263 10.76 0.17 30.73
CA HIS A 263 9.52 0.22 31.50
C HIS A 263 8.92 1.64 31.56
N SER A 264 8.17 2.04 30.53
CA SER A 264 7.55 3.36 30.41
C SER A 264 6.19 3.29 29.73
N THR A 265 5.22 4.04 30.25
CA THR A 265 3.88 4.19 29.66
C THR A 265 3.86 5.08 28.43
N LEU A 266 4.90 5.88 28.21
CA LEU A 266 5.06 6.73 27.02
C LEU A 266 5.57 5.95 25.80
N LEU A 267 6.23 4.80 26.03
CA LEU A 267 6.91 4.04 24.98
C LEU A 267 6.00 3.65 23.80
N PRO A 268 4.74 3.22 23.99
CA PRO A 268 3.85 2.94 22.87
C PRO A 268 3.55 4.16 21.99
N VAL A 269 3.47 5.34 22.59
CA VAL A 269 3.24 6.59 21.86
C VAL A 269 4.51 7.00 21.11
N SER A 270 5.69 6.93 21.74
CA SER A 270 6.95 7.29 21.09
C SER A 270 7.27 6.36 19.93
N PHE A 271 7.06 5.05 20.09
CA PHE A 271 7.21 4.05 19.01
C PHE A 271 6.30 4.36 17.83
N LEU A 272 5.01 4.62 18.07
CA LEU A 272 4.08 4.97 17.01
C LEU A 272 4.49 6.25 16.28
N VAL A 273 4.85 7.31 17.02
CA VAL A 273 5.28 8.59 16.43
C VAL A 273 6.55 8.41 15.59
N ASN A 274 7.57 7.74 16.12
CA ASN A 274 8.84 7.53 15.43
C ASN A 274 8.69 6.58 14.23
N ALA A 275 7.84 5.55 14.30
CA ALA A 275 7.51 4.68 13.18
C ALA A 275 6.88 5.47 12.02
N VAL A 276 5.87 6.31 12.33
CA VAL A 276 5.22 7.16 11.32
C VAL A 276 6.22 8.16 10.74
N TYR A 277 7.07 8.74 11.57
CA TYR A 277 8.07 9.70 11.14
C TYR A 277 9.11 9.08 10.20
N SER A 278 9.65 7.91 10.55
CA SER A 278 10.59 7.15 9.72
C SER A 278 9.97 6.75 8.38
N GLY A 279 8.73 6.24 8.38
CA GLY A 279 8.03 5.87 7.15
C GLY A 279 7.75 7.06 6.22
N VAL A 280 7.39 8.23 6.76
CA VAL A 280 7.28 9.48 5.97
C VAL A 280 8.64 9.90 5.43
N GLY A 281 9.70 9.80 6.23
CA GLY A 281 11.09 10.09 5.83
C GLY A 281 11.52 9.27 4.62
N VAL A 282 11.39 7.94 4.69
CA VAL A 282 11.71 7.04 3.58
C VAL A 282 10.80 7.28 2.38
N THR A 283 9.50 7.50 2.59
CA THR A 283 8.57 7.83 1.51
C THR A 283 8.99 9.11 0.78
N ALA A 284 9.39 10.15 1.52
CA ALA A 284 9.86 11.40 0.92
C ALA A 284 11.13 11.19 0.09
N VAL A 285 12.10 10.42 0.58
CA VAL A 285 13.33 10.06 -0.16
C VAL A 285 12.97 9.39 -1.50
N ILE A 286 12.13 8.36 -1.46
CA ILE A 286 11.81 7.57 -2.65
C ILE A 286 10.96 8.35 -3.65
N VAL A 287 9.98 9.14 -3.19
CA VAL A 287 9.19 10.02 -4.08
C VAL A 287 10.09 11.06 -4.75
N MET A 288 11.03 11.67 -4.01
CA MET A 288 11.97 12.64 -4.60
C MET A 288 12.93 11.97 -5.59
N LEU A 289 13.42 10.76 -5.28
CA LEU A 289 14.27 9.99 -6.18
C LEU A 289 13.52 9.65 -7.49
N ILE A 290 12.30 9.11 -7.39
CA ILE A 290 11.46 8.80 -8.56
C ILE A 290 11.19 10.06 -9.39
N ARG A 291 10.88 11.18 -8.72
CA ARG A 291 10.64 12.47 -9.38
C ARG A 291 11.84 12.91 -10.21
N ILE A 292 13.05 12.86 -9.65
CA ILE A 292 14.29 13.29 -10.32
C ILE A 292 14.68 12.33 -11.44
N VAL A 293 14.60 11.02 -11.21
CA VAL A 293 15.06 9.99 -12.15
C VAL A 293 14.12 9.85 -13.36
N TYR A 294 12.80 9.89 -13.13
CA TYR A 294 11.80 9.71 -14.19
C TYR A 294 11.22 11.03 -14.72
N GLY A 295 11.66 12.19 -14.21
CA GLY A 295 11.19 13.49 -14.68
C GLY A 295 9.70 13.73 -14.44
N LEU A 296 9.17 13.28 -13.29
CA LEU A 296 7.75 13.36 -12.97
C LEU A 296 7.35 14.71 -12.33
N ASP A 297 8.04 15.81 -12.67
CA ASP A 297 7.79 17.15 -12.14
C ASP A 297 6.34 17.63 -12.37
N ALA A 298 5.69 17.13 -13.42
CA ALA A 298 4.30 17.45 -13.77
C ALA A 298 3.26 16.79 -12.84
N LEU A 299 3.59 15.64 -12.22
CA LEU A 299 2.72 14.89 -11.32
C LEU A 299 3.09 15.15 -9.85
N VAL A 300 4.39 15.18 -9.54
CA VAL A 300 4.92 15.50 -8.20
C VAL A 300 5.32 16.97 -8.16
N THR A 301 4.32 17.84 -8.01
CA THR A 301 4.51 19.30 -7.99
C THR A 301 5.16 19.80 -6.69
N THR A 302 5.63 21.05 -6.69
CA THR A 302 6.18 21.73 -5.50
C THR A 302 5.21 21.77 -4.31
N ARG A 303 3.90 21.75 -4.57
CA ARG A 303 2.88 21.64 -3.51
C ARG A 303 2.96 20.31 -2.77
N HIS A 304 3.22 19.20 -3.47
CA HIS A 304 3.42 17.90 -2.82
C HIS A 304 4.66 17.91 -1.93
N ILE A 305 5.75 18.53 -2.40
CA ILE A 305 7.01 18.67 -1.67
C ILE A 305 6.79 19.47 -0.37
N ASP A 306 6.11 20.61 -0.47
CA ASP A 306 5.83 21.46 0.69
C ASP A 306 4.93 20.75 1.72
N VAL A 307 3.92 19.98 1.28
CA VAL A 307 3.07 19.20 2.20
C VAL A 307 3.85 18.08 2.88
N LEU A 308 4.67 17.32 2.14
CA LEU A 308 5.55 16.30 2.73
C LEU A 308 6.52 16.92 3.75
N GLY A 309 7.09 18.09 3.43
CA GLY A 309 7.96 18.80 4.35
C GLY A 309 7.25 19.30 5.61
N ARG A 310 5.98 19.72 5.52
CA ARG A 310 5.19 20.08 6.71
C ARG A 310 4.86 18.86 7.56
N LEU A 311 4.57 17.73 6.91
CA LEU A 311 4.32 16.46 7.61
C LEU A 311 5.57 16.00 8.36
N LEU A 312 6.73 16.03 7.71
CA LEU A 312 8.03 15.74 8.35
C LEU A 312 8.32 16.68 9.52
N LEU A 313 8.05 17.98 9.37
CA LEU A 313 8.23 18.95 10.46
C LEU A 313 7.31 18.64 11.65
N CYS A 314 6.02 18.39 11.38
CA CYS A 314 5.04 18.09 12.43
C CYS A 314 5.40 16.83 13.22
N LEU A 315 5.76 15.75 12.51
CA LEU A 315 6.18 14.49 13.12
C LEU A 315 7.52 14.62 13.84
N GLY A 316 8.46 15.40 13.29
CA GLY A 316 9.72 15.71 13.97
C GLY A 316 9.53 16.49 15.27
N CYS A 317 8.58 17.43 15.32
CA CYS A 317 8.21 18.10 16.58
C CYS A 317 7.54 17.15 17.58
N ALA A 318 6.69 16.23 17.11
CA ALA A 318 6.09 15.21 17.98
C ALA A 318 7.14 14.25 18.55
N SER A 319 8.11 13.83 17.72
CA SER A 319 9.25 13.02 18.14
C SER A 319 10.12 13.78 19.16
N ALA A 320 10.44 15.04 18.88
CA ALA A 320 11.18 15.91 19.81
C ALA A 320 10.50 16.02 21.19
N TYR A 321 9.17 16.16 21.19
CA TYR A 321 8.39 16.15 22.44
C TYR A 321 8.51 14.82 23.18
N CYS A 322 8.41 13.68 22.48
CA CYS A 322 8.53 12.36 23.12
C CYS A 322 9.90 12.17 23.77
N TYR A 323 11.00 12.52 23.08
CA TYR A 323 12.35 12.47 23.65
C TYR A 323 12.51 13.41 24.85
N ALA A 324 12.03 14.64 24.73
CA ALA A 324 12.12 15.61 25.81
C ALA A 324 11.33 15.14 27.05
N ALA A 325 10.11 14.61 26.84
CA ALA A 325 9.28 14.07 27.90
C ALA A 325 9.93 12.85 28.57
N GLU A 326 10.46 11.89 27.80
CA GLU A 326 11.13 10.70 28.33
C GLU A 326 12.38 11.07 29.15
N TYR A 327 13.22 11.96 28.63
CA TYR A 327 14.45 12.36 29.31
C TYR A 327 14.16 13.17 30.57
N PHE A 328 13.17 14.06 30.51
CA PHE A 328 12.77 14.88 31.66
C PHE A 328 12.12 14.05 32.75
N ASP A 329 11.21 13.14 32.40
CA ASP A 329 10.57 12.22 33.35
C ASP A 329 11.59 11.28 34.00
N THR A 330 12.48 10.68 33.20
CA THR A 330 13.56 9.82 33.74
C THR A 330 14.50 10.60 34.66
N PHE A 331 14.82 11.85 34.32
CA PHE A 331 15.70 12.70 35.14
C PHE A 331 15.06 13.06 36.48
N LEU A 332 13.77 13.42 36.50
CA LEU A 332 13.07 13.87 37.71
C LEU A 332 12.55 12.72 38.56
N ASN A 333 11.87 11.75 37.94
CA ASN A 333 11.09 10.71 38.61
C ASN A 333 11.73 9.32 38.51
N GLY A 334 12.71 9.12 37.63
CA GLY A 334 13.37 7.83 37.45
C GLY A 334 14.13 7.37 38.69
N ASP A 335 14.18 6.06 38.91
CA ASP A 335 15.04 5.47 39.94
C ASP A 335 16.53 5.58 39.55
N ALA A 336 17.42 5.07 40.42
CA ALA A 336 18.86 5.15 40.19
C ALA A 336 19.28 4.40 38.92
N GLU A 337 18.65 3.28 38.61
CA GLU A 337 18.97 2.45 37.45
C GLU A 337 18.50 3.09 36.15
N ALA A 338 17.28 3.64 36.12
CA ALA A 338 16.75 4.38 34.98
C ALA A 338 17.57 5.65 34.69
N ARG A 339 17.94 6.42 35.73
CA ARG A 339 18.88 7.55 35.58
C ARG A 339 20.26 7.09 35.11
N GLY A 340 20.71 5.92 35.55
CA GLY A 340 21.93 5.28 35.07
C GLY A 340 21.90 4.99 33.57
N VAL A 341 20.77 4.50 33.04
CA VAL A 341 20.57 4.31 31.59
C VAL A 341 20.65 5.65 30.85
N LEU A 342 20.00 6.70 31.36
CA LEU A 342 20.05 8.04 30.76
C LEU A 342 21.49 8.57 30.68
N VAL A 343 22.28 8.41 31.75
CA VAL A 343 23.71 8.78 31.75
C VAL A 343 24.47 7.96 30.70
N ARG A 344 24.24 6.64 30.60
CA ARG A 344 24.88 5.80 29.59
C ARG A 344 24.50 6.21 28.16
N ARG A 345 23.28 6.66 27.91
CA ARG A 345 22.87 7.21 26.60
C ARG A 345 23.65 8.49 26.28
N MET A 346 23.94 9.36 27.26
CA MET A 346 24.63 10.62 27.02
C MET A 346 26.16 10.51 26.94
N THR A 347 26.77 9.68 27.79
CA THR A 347 28.24 9.63 27.99
C THR A 347 28.84 8.23 28.00
N GLY A 348 28.03 7.17 27.87
CA GLY A 348 28.49 5.78 27.89
C GLY A 348 29.19 5.34 26.60
N THR A 349 29.62 4.08 26.57
CA THR A 349 30.35 3.45 25.44
C THR A 349 29.63 3.58 24.09
N HIS A 350 28.29 3.57 24.11
CA HIS A 350 27.45 3.68 22.91
C HIS A 350 26.80 5.06 22.74
N ALA A 351 27.29 6.10 23.44
CA ALA A 351 26.70 7.44 23.38
C ALA A 351 26.65 8.01 21.96
N LEU A 352 27.60 7.67 21.07
CA LEU A 352 27.58 8.10 19.67
C LEU A 352 26.31 7.65 18.92
N VAL A 353 25.78 6.46 19.23
CA VAL A 353 24.53 5.96 18.66
C VAL A 353 23.36 6.82 19.16
N SER A 354 23.31 7.11 20.47
CA SER A 354 22.30 7.99 21.06
C SER A 354 22.34 9.41 20.49
N TRP A 355 23.53 9.98 20.33
CA TRP A 355 23.68 11.30 19.70
C TRP A 355 23.29 11.28 18.24
N THR A 356 23.58 10.21 17.50
CA THR A 356 23.13 10.06 16.11
C THR A 356 21.62 10.02 16.03
N ALA A 357 20.94 9.29 16.93
CA ALA A 357 19.48 9.29 17.02
C ALA A 357 18.95 10.72 17.19
N VAL A 358 19.44 11.48 18.18
CA VAL A 358 18.97 12.86 18.42
C VAL A 358 19.32 13.82 17.27
N LEU A 359 20.56 13.81 16.80
CA LEU A 359 21.07 14.74 15.77
C LEU A 359 20.49 14.48 14.39
N CYS A 360 20.10 13.24 14.07
CA CYS A 360 19.55 12.88 12.76
C CYS A 360 18.03 12.75 12.75
N LEU A 361 17.39 12.46 13.90
CA LEU A 361 15.94 12.35 14.00
C LEU A 361 15.30 13.70 14.35
N VAL A 362 15.82 14.42 15.34
CA VAL A 362 15.13 15.62 15.88
C VAL A 362 15.53 16.91 15.16
N LEU A 363 16.83 17.15 15.00
CA LEU A 363 17.33 18.42 14.46
C LEU A 363 17.02 18.66 12.98
N PRO A 364 17.12 17.66 12.07
CA PRO A 364 16.90 17.89 10.65
C PRO A 364 15.45 18.26 10.33
N ALA A 365 14.48 17.92 11.19
CA ALA A 365 13.12 18.40 11.04
C ALA A 365 13.04 19.93 11.13
N GLN A 366 13.84 20.54 12.00
CA GLN A 366 13.69 21.96 12.36
C GLN A 366 14.12 22.91 11.23
N ILE A 367 14.97 22.47 10.30
CA ILE A 367 15.32 23.31 9.15
C ILE A 367 14.11 23.52 8.20
N LEU A 368 13.07 22.67 8.30
CA LEU A 368 11.85 22.73 7.49
C LEU A 368 10.87 23.82 7.95
N TRP A 369 11.17 24.57 9.02
CA TRP A 369 10.49 25.83 9.32
C TRP A 369 10.67 26.84 8.17
N SER A 370 11.82 26.81 7.50
CA SER A 370 12.09 27.63 6.32
C SER A 370 11.34 27.13 5.08
N ALA A 371 10.43 27.95 4.55
CA ALA A 371 9.68 27.63 3.33
C ALA A 371 10.59 27.38 2.11
N ARG A 372 11.77 28.01 2.07
CA ARG A 372 12.76 27.81 0.99
C ARG A 372 13.32 26.39 1.00
N ILE A 373 13.66 25.88 2.17
CA ILE A 373 14.21 24.52 2.33
C ILE A 373 13.09 23.50 2.13
N ARG A 374 11.90 23.77 2.68
CA ARG A 374 10.73 22.90 2.58
C ARG A 374 10.21 22.67 1.15
N THR A 375 10.54 23.55 0.21
CA THR A 375 10.15 23.44 -1.20
C THR A 375 11.26 22.88 -2.10
N ALA A 376 12.45 22.63 -1.57
CA ALA A 376 13.59 22.10 -2.32
C ALA A 376 13.59 20.56 -2.32
N PRO A 377 13.49 19.89 -3.50
CA PRO A 377 13.42 18.42 -3.58
C PRO A 377 14.59 17.70 -2.89
N LEU A 378 15.81 18.19 -3.12
CA LEU A 378 17.02 17.60 -2.54
C LEU A 378 17.09 17.77 -1.03
N ALA A 379 16.59 18.89 -0.49
CA ALA A 379 16.57 19.12 0.95
C ALA A 379 15.58 18.19 1.65
N ILE A 380 14.39 17.99 1.06
CA ILE A 380 13.41 17.02 1.58
C ILE A 380 13.95 15.60 1.54
N ALA A 381 14.64 15.21 0.45
CA ALA A 381 15.30 13.90 0.38
C ALA A 381 16.41 13.76 1.43
N ALA A 382 17.25 14.78 1.62
CA ALA A 382 18.32 14.75 2.61
C ALA A 382 17.78 14.65 4.05
N VAL A 383 16.75 15.44 4.40
CA VAL A 383 16.10 15.35 5.72
C VAL A 383 15.46 13.98 5.91
N GLY A 384 14.72 13.47 4.91
CA GLY A 384 14.12 12.14 4.99
C GLY A 384 15.15 11.02 5.18
N LEU A 385 16.32 11.11 4.54
CA LEU A 385 17.42 10.16 4.73
C LEU A 385 18.03 10.25 6.13
N LEU A 386 18.26 11.46 6.64
CA LEU A 386 18.75 11.66 8.01
C LEU A 386 17.76 11.11 9.03
N VAL A 387 16.46 11.36 8.86
CA VAL A 387 15.40 10.78 9.71
C VAL A 387 15.45 9.26 9.69
N ALA A 388 15.62 8.64 8.52
CA ALA A 388 15.74 7.20 8.39
C ALA A 388 16.96 6.63 9.15
N VAL A 389 18.12 7.30 9.05
CA VAL A 389 19.34 6.95 9.81
C VAL A 389 19.16 7.16 11.31
N GLY A 390 18.56 8.28 11.72
CA GLY A 390 18.28 8.60 13.12
C GLY A 390 17.32 7.60 13.76
N ALA A 391 16.27 7.18 13.03
CA ALA A 391 15.34 6.16 13.49
C ALA A 391 16.00 4.79 13.66
N TYR A 392 16.93 4.40 12.77
CA TYR A 392 17.69 3.16 12.95
C TYR A 392 18.59 3.25 14.20
N ALA A 393 19.28 4.38 14.38
CA ALA A 393 20.08 4.63 15.57
C ALA A 393 19.24 4.65 16.86
N ASP A 394 18.00 5.13 16.81
CA ASP A 394 17.05 5.06 17.92
C ASP A 394 16.78 3.61 18.35
N HIS A 395 16.41 2.73 17.41
CA HIS A 395 16.20 1.31 17.72
C HIS A 395 17.45 0.62 18.28
N VAL A 396 18.63 0.88 17.70
CA VAL A 396 19.89 0.34 18.23
C VAL A 396 20.17 0.88 19.63
N MET A 397 19.93 2.18 19.88
CA MET A 397 20.09 2.78 21.20
C MET A 397 19.16 2.13 22.23
N VAL A 398 17.87 2.04 21.92
CA VAL A 398 16.85 1.47 22.82
C VAL A 398 17.23 0.05 23.22
N LEU A 399 17.74 -0.76 22.30
CA LEU A 399 18.13 -2.14 22.60
C LEU A 399 19.50 -2.22 23.29
N VAL A 400 20.57 -1.81 22.60
CA VAL A 400 21.95 -2.07 23.01
C VAL A 400 22.32 -1.32 24.29
N VAL A 401 21.96 -0.04 24.42
CA VAL A 401 22.35 0.77 25.60
C VAL A 401 21.67 0.24 26.87
N THR A 402 20.41 -0.16 26.74
CA THR A 402 19.62 -0.73 27.84
C THR A 402 20.13 -2.12 28.22
N LEU A 403 20.34 -3.02 27.25
CA LEU A 403 20.72 -4.41 27.52
C LEU A 403 22.18 -4.59 27.97
N THR A 404 23.08 -3.64 27.67
CA THR A 404 24.50 -3.74 28.06
C THR A 404 24.67 -3.85 29.59
N GLN A 405 23.75 -3.27 30.36
CA GLN A 405 23.77 -3.33 31.81
C GLN A 405 22.32 -3.32 32.35
N ASP A 406 21.93 -4.44 32.96
CA ASP A 406 20.68 -4.60 33.70
C ASP A 406 20.84 -4.10 35.16
N PHE A 407 20.00 -4.59 36.07
CA PHE A 407 20.05 -4.28 37.51
C PHE A 407 21.32 -4.78 38.22
N LEU A 408 21.99 -5.80 37.69
CA LEU A 408 23.12 -6.45 38.34
C LEU A 408 24.44 -6.04 37.68
N PRO A 409 25.35 -5.38 38.41
CA PRO A 409 26.66 -5.00 37.85
C PRO A 409 27.47 -6.18 37.29
N SER A 410 27.27 -7.40 37.81
CA SER A 410 27.93 -8.63 37.35
C SER A 410 27.45 -9.12 35.98
N SER A 411 26.23 -8.77 35.56
CA SER A 411 25.67 -9.17 34.27
C SER A 411 26.12 -8.27 33.12
N LYS A 412 26.86 -7.18 33.42
CA LYS A 412 27.33 -6.24 32.42
C LYS A 412 28.31 -6.91 31.46
N LEU A 413 27.96 -6.95 30.17
CA LEU A 413 28.82 -7.48 29.11
C LEU A 413 28.95 -6.45 27.97
N PRO A 414 30.16 -6.20 27.47
CA PRO A 414 30.35 -5.29 26.35
C PRO A 414 29.73 -5.89 25.08
N TYR A 415 29.12 -5.02 24.27
CA TYR A 415 28.68 -5.36 22.92
C TYR A 415 29.47 -4.54 21.91
N THR A 416 29.90 -5.18 20.83
CA THR A 416 30.56 -4.52 19.70
C THR A 416 29.91 -5.01 18.42
N THR A 417 29.54 -4.07 17.56
CA THR A 417 28.92 -4.38 16.28
C THR A 417 29.85 -5.24 15.43
N ASP A 418 29.34 -6.40 15.00
CA ASP A 418 30.08 -7.28 14.10
C ASP A 418 29.77 -7.02 12.62
N VAL A 419 30.70 -7.41 11.75
CA VAL A 419 30.58 -7.28 10.29
C VAL A 419 29.35 -8.04 9.76
N TRP A 420 29.03 -9.20 10.31
CA TRP A 420 27.88 -10.00 9.87
C TRP A 420 26.55 -9.32 10.16
N GLY A 421 26.43 -8.60 11.28
CA GLY A 421 25.24 -7.80 11.60
C GLY A 421 25.01 -6.68 10.58
N ILE A 422 26.08 -5.94 10.26
CA ILE A 422 26.05 -4.87 9.26
C ILE A 422 25.75 -5.43 7.86
N ALA A 423 26.37 -6.55 7.50
CA ALA A 423 26.15 -7.21 6.22
C ALA A 423 24.72 -7.74 6.06
N THR A 424 24.13 -8.27 7.14
CA THR A 424 22.73 -8.71 7.17
C THR A 424 21.78 -7.52 6.93
N PHE A 425 21.99 -6.41 7.62
CA PHE A 425 21.19 -5.19 7.41
C PHE A 425 21.35 -4.63 6.00
N ALA A 426 22.59 -4.43 5.53
CA ALA A 426 22.88 -3.95 4.18
C ALA A 426 22.29 -4.88 3.10
N GLY A 427 22.33 -6.19 3.35
CA GLY A 427 21.70 -7.18 2.49
C GLY A 427 20.19 -7.07 2.43
N SER A 428 19.52 -6.83 3.57
CA SER A 428 18.07 -6.58 3.61
C SER A 428 17.66 -5.29 2.88
N VAL A 429 18.51 -4.25 2.89
CA VAL A 429 18.35 -3.08 2.02
C VAL A 429 18.47 -3.46 0.55
N GLY A 430 19.39 -4.37 0.21
CA GLY A 430 19.50 -4.97 -1.13
C GLY A 430 18.23 -5.69 -1.58
N LEU A 431 17.61 -6.50 -0.70
CA LEU A 431 16.31 -7.14 -0.96
C LEU A 431 15.24 -6.08 -1.28
N PHE A 432 15.09 -5.08 -0.41
CA PHE A 432 14.13 -4.01 -0.60
C PHE A 432 14.36 -3.25 -1.93
N LEU A 433 15.59 -2.84 -2.23
CA LEU A 433 15.92 -2.10 -3.45
C LEU A 433 15.71 -2.96 -4.71
N THR A 434 16.03 -4.25 -4.66
CA THR A 434 15.80 -5.18 -5.77
C THR A 434 14.31 -5.27 -6.08
N LEU A 435 13.47 -5.48 -5.06
CA LEU A 435 12.02 -5.54 -5.24
C LEU A 435 11.44 -4.19 -5.68
N LEU A 436 11.95 -3.07 -5.16
CA LEU A 436 11.53 -1.73 -5.56
C LEU A 436 11.86 -1.46 -7.03
N LEU A 437 13.06 -1.82 -7.50
CA LEU A 437 13.46 -1.64 -8.90
C LEU A 437 12.64 -2.51 -9.85
N LEU A 438 12.29 -3.74 -9.44
CA LEU A 438 11.37 -4.61 -10.19
C LEU A 438 9.97 -3.98 -10.25
N PHE A 439 9.47 -3.44 -9.14
CA PHE A 439 8.20 -2.73 -9.10
C PHE A 439 8.22 -1.54 -10.07
N LEU A 440 9.21 -0.65 -9.98
CA LEU A 440 9.33 0.53 -10.85
C LEU A 440 9.51 0.15 -12.33
N ARG A 441 10.01 -1.07 -12.61
CA ARG A 441 10.20 -1.57 -13.98
C ARG A 441 8.91 -2.07 -14.63
N TYR A 442 8.01 -2.67 -13.85
CA TYR A 442 6.87 -3.43 -14.38
C TYR A 442 5.51 -2.87 -13.95
N LEU A 443 5.45 -1.98 -12.95
CA LEU A 443 4.23 -1.43 -12.40
C LEU A 443 4.30 0.10 -12.34
N PRO A 444 3.16 0.80 -12.40
CA PRO A 444 3.15 2.25 -12.45
C PRO A 444 3.51 2.81 -11.07
N ALA A 445 4.49 3.72 -11.04
CA ALA A 445 4.95 4.37 -9.81
C ALA A 445 3.92 5.34 -9.20
N VAL A 446 3.03 5.90 -10.04
CA VAL A 446 1.96 6.83 -9.67
C VAL A 446 0.62 6.21 -10.05
N SER A 447 -0.42 6.42 -9.24
CA SER A 447 -1.76 5.88 -9.56
C SER A 447 -2.34 6.60 -10.78
N ILE A 448 -2.66 5.85 -11.84
CA ILE A 448 -3.20 6.41 -13.07
C ILE A 448 -4.63 6.90 -12.83
N VAL A 449 -5.45 6.11 -12.14
CA VAL A 449 -6.84 6.45 -11.81
C VAL A 449 -6.93 7.76 -11.03
N GLU A 450 -6.15 7.92 -9.97
CA GLU A 450 -6.22 9.12 -9.13
C GLU A 450 -5.73 10.35 -9.89
N SER A 451 -4.62 10.26 -10.62
CA SER A 451 -4.15 11.37 -11.45
C SER A 451 -5.18 11.78 -12.51
N ARG A 452 -5.89 10.81 -13.12
CA ARG A 452 -7.00 11.09 -14.04
C ARG A 452 -8.19 11.77 -13.36
N ARG A 453 -8.56 11.30 -12.17
CA ARG A 453 -9.63 11.89 -11.37
C ARG A 453 -9.32 13.35 -11.02
N LEU A 454 -8.10 13.64 -10.59
CA LEU A 454 -7.62 15.00 -10.34
C LEU A 454 -7.67 15.88 -11.60
N ALA A 455 -7.23 15.34 -12.76
CA ALA A 455 -7.26 16.08 -14.01
C ALA A 455 -8.69 16.45 -14.43
N LEU A 456 -9.65 15.53 -14.25
CA LEU A 456 -11.07 15.78 -14.51
C LEU A 456 -11.67 16.86 -13.60
N THR A 457 -11.23 16.95 -12.34
CA THR A 457 -11.69 17.98 -11.41
C THR A 457 -11.04 19.34 -11.65
N ALA A 458 -9.77 19.36 -12.10
CA ALA A 458 -8.99 20.58 -12.25
C ALA A 458 -9.26 21.36 -13.55
N SER A 459 -9.63 20.68 -14.65
CA SER A 459 -9.83 21.30 -15.96
C SER A 459 -11.19 20.96 -16.59
N PRO A 460 -12.29 21.65 -16.21
CA PRO A 460 -13.56 21.60 -16.95
C PRO A 460 -13.39 22.02 -18.42
N ALA A 461 -12.54 23.02 -18.70
CA ALA A 461 -12.27 23.50 -20.04
C ALA A 461 -11.63 22.42 -20.96
N ALA A 462 -10.82 21.51 -20.40
CA ALA A 462 -10.29 20.37 -21.17
C ALA A 462 -11.37 19.35 -21.52
N GLN A 463 -12.46 19.27 -20.75
CA GLN A 463 -13.64 18.47 -21.10
C GLN A 463 -14.39 19.10 -22.27
N ASP A 464 -14.47 20.43 -22.32
CA ASP A 464 -15.11 21.16 -23.41
C ASP A 464 -14.26 21.12 -24.71
N ASP A 465 -12.93 21.20 -24.61
CA ASP A 465 -12.04 20.98 -25.75
C ASP A 465 -12.08 19.53 -26.24
N ALA A 466 -12.10 18.55 -25.33
CA ALA A 466 -12.27 17.15 -25.70
C ALA A 466 -13.64 16.88 -26.35
N ARG A 467 -14.70 17.58 -25.90
CA ARG A 467 -16.03 17.59 -26.52
C ARG A 467 -15.96 18.18 -27.93
N ALA A 468 -15.28 19.32 -28.12
CA ALA A 468 -15.16 20.00 -29.41
C ALA A 468 -14.31 19.23 -30.44
N VAL A 469 -13.24 18.56 -30.01
CA VAL A 469 -12.41 17.72 -30.89
C VAL A 469 -13.14 16.40 -31.22
N ALA A 470 -13.84 15.81 -30.24
CA ALA A 470 -14.56 14.57 -30.46
C ALA A 470 -15.82 14.75 -31.33
N SER A 471 -16.52 15.88 -31.22
CA SER A 471 -17.65 16.20 -32.10
C SER A 471 -17.21 16.43 -33.56
N ARG A 472 -16.00 16.96 -33.78
CA ARG A 472 -15.41 17.15 -35.13
C ARG A 472 -14.92 15.85 -35.78
N ALA A 473 -14.65 14.80 -35.00
CA ALA A 473 -14.15 13.52 -35.49
C ALA A 473 -15.26 12.53 -35.92
N ALA A 474 -16.54 12.88 -35.71
CA ALA A 474 -17.67 12.00 -36.03
C ALA A 474 -18.17 12.20 -37.47
N ALA A 475 -17.91 11.22 -38.35
CA ALA A 475 -18.81 10.77 -39.42
C ALA A 475 -18.13 9.67 -40.27
N ARG A 476 -18.35 8.40 -39.93
CA ARG A 476 -18.45 7.32 -40.92
C ARG A 476 -19.56 6.36 -40.49
N PRO A 477 -20.69 6.31 -41.20
CA PRO A 477 -21.63 5.21 -41.07
C PRO A 477 -20.97 3.98 -41.71
N GLU A 478 -20.78 2.92 -40.94
CA GLU A 478 -20.32 1.62 -41.44
C GLU A 478 -21.45 0.60 -41.26
N GLU A 479 -21.48 -0.41 -42.14
CA GLU A 479 -22.64 -1.26 -42.44
C GLU A 479 -23.31 -1.89 -41.21
N ASP A 480 -24.65 -1.84 -41.20
CA ASP A 480 -25.51 -2.51 -40.22
C ASP A 480 -25.21 -4.02 -40.27
N PRO A 481 -24.79 -4.66 -39.16
CA PRO A 481 -24.58 -6.09 -39.15
C PRO A 481 -25.94 -6.77 -39.33
N GLY A 482 -26.30 -7.10 -40.57
CA GLY A 482 -27.59 -7.67 -40.92
C GLY A 482 -27.87 -8.97 -40.16
N SER A 483 -29.15 -9.22 -39.83
CA SER A 483 -29.81 -10.45 -39.28
C SER A 483 -29.13 -11.27 -38.14
N ALA A 484 -27.90 -10.97 -37.75
CA ALA A 484 -27.19 -11.69 -36.70
C ALA A 484 -27.83 -11.37 -35.33
N PRO A 485 -27.92 -12.36 -34.42
CA PRO A 485 -28.44 -12.11 -33.08
C PRO A 485 -27.57 -11.07 -32.36
N LEU A 486 -28.20 -9.97 -31.92
CA LEU A 486 -27.52 -8.86 -31.27
C LEU A 486 -27.19 -9.19 -29.80
N TRP A 487 -25.96 -8.90 -29.39
CA TRP A 487 -25.57 -8.86 -27.99
C TRP A 487 -26.15 -7.62 -27.30
N GLY A 488 -26.18 -6.49 -28.00
CA GLY A 488 -26.67 -5.24 -27.44
C GLY A 488 -26.37 -4.00 -28.29
N VAL A 489 -26.70 -2.83 -27.73
CA VAL A 489 -26.34 -1.52 -28.28
C VAL A 489 -25.31 -0.87 -27.36
N SER A 490 -24.25 -0.30 -27.94
CA SER A 490 -23.26 0.50 -27.21
C SER A 490 -23.24 1.93 -27.71
N ALA A 491 -23.02 2.88 -26.81
CA ALA A 491 -22.81 4.27 -27.16
C ALA A 491 -21.59 4.85 -26.45
N THR A 492 -20.81 5.65 -27.18
CA THR A 492 -19.54 6.23 -26.71
C THR A 492 -19.71 7.71 -26.37
N PHE A 493 -19.15 8.16 -25.26
CA PHE A 493 -19.26 9.52 -24.75
C PHE A 493 -17.89 10.11 -24.40
N ALA A 494 -17.79 11.44 -24.50
CA ALA A 494 -16.59 12.19 -24.13
C ALA A 494 -16.49 12.44 -22.62
N SER A 495 -17.63 12.54 -21.92
CA SER A 495 -17.67 12.87 -20.50
C SER A 495 -18.59 11.95 -19.69
N GLN A 496 -18.33 11.87 -18.39
CA GLN A 496 -19.16 11.16 -17.43
C GLN A 496 -20.59 11.76 -17.35
N GLY A 497 -20.72 13.08 -17.49
CA GLY A 497 -22.01 13.76 -17.43
C GLY A 497 -22.94 13.30 -18.54
N ASP A 498 -22.42 13.24 -19.76
CA ASP A 498 -23.17 12.83 -20.95
C ASP A 498 -23.60 11.35 -20.84
N LEU A 499 -22.68 10.48 -20.37
CA LEU A 499 -23.00 9.08 -20.09
C LEU A 499 -24.13 8.94 -19.05
N ALA A 500 -24.09 9.72 -17.98
CA ALA A 500 -25.10 9.68 -16.93
C ALA A 500 -26.48 10.16 -17.44
N ALA A 501 -26.51 11.24 -18.24
CA ALA A 501 -27.74 11.73 -18.86
C ALA A 501 -28.32 10.71 -19.84
N ALA A 502 -27.47 10.09 -20.67
CA ALA A 502 -27.89 9.03 -21.58
C ALA A 502 -28.49 7.83 -20.84
N LEU A 503 -27.83 7.35 -19.77
CA LEU A 503 -28.34 6.27 -18.94
C LEU A 503 -29.66 6.63 -18.27
N GLN A 504 -29.84 7.87 -17.82
CA GLN A 504 -31.11 8.33 -17.25
C GLN A 504 -32.23 8.38 -18.28
N ALA A 505 -31.94 8.68 -19.55
CA ALA A 505 -32.94 8.64 -20.63
C ALA A 505 -33.36 7.21 -21.01
N VAL A 506 -32.45 6.24 -20.87
CA VAL A 506 -32.74 4.82 -21.18
C VAL A 506 -33.12 3.99 -19.95
N SER A 507 -33.01 4.51 -18.74
CA SER A 507 -33.29 3.77 -17.48
C SER A 507 -34.73 3.32 -17.34
N GLY A 508 -35.69 4.00 -17.99
CA GLY A 508 -37.11 3.60 -18.03
C GLY A 508 -37.42 2.39 -18.92
N LEU A 509 -36.42 1.70 -19.47
CA LEU A 509 -36.59 0.41 -20.17
C LEU A 509 -36.67 -0.72 -19.14
N SER A 510 -37.49 -1.75 -19.41
CA SER A 510 -37.65 -2.85 -18.45
C SER A 510 -36.32 -3.60 -18.24
N PRO A 511 -35.87 -3.79 -16.98
CA PRO A 511 -34.65 -4.53 -16.66
C PRO A 511 -34.71 -6.01 -17.04
N ASP A 512 -35.90 -6.54 -17.32
CA ASP A 512 -36.11 -7.92 -17.79
C ASP A 512 -35.66 -8.10 -19.24
N HIS A 513 -35.68 -7.02 -20.03
CA HIS A 513 -35.34 -7.05 -21.46
C HIS A 513 -33.94 -6.52 -21.77
N VAL A 514 -33.45 -5.59 -20.95
CA VAL A 514 -32.18 -4.88 -21.18
C VAL A 514 -31.37 -4.81 -19.89
N HIS A 515 -30.09 -5.18 -19.95
CA HIS A 515 -29.13 -4.85 -18.89
C HIS A 515 -28.36 -3.59 -19.28
N LEU A 516 -28.48 -2.53 -18.48
CA LEU A 516 -27.70 -1.31 -18.66
C LEU A 516 -26.47 -1.33 -17.76
N ASP A 517 -25.31 -1.00 -18.34
CA ASP A 517 -24.07 -0.76 -17.61
C ASP A 517 -23.32 0.44 -18.23
N GLY A 518 -22.49 1.08 -17.42
CA GLY A 518 -21.69 2.23 -17.81
C GLY A 518 -20.22 1.98 -17.49
N HIS A 519 -19.34 2.12 -18.48
CA HIS A 519 -17.90 1.88 -18.36
C HIS A 519 -17.11 3.17 -18.51
N GLY A 520 -16.04 3.31 -17.72
CA GLY A 520 -15.17 4.48 -17.79
C GLY A 520 -13.90 4.36 -16.96
N PRO A 521 -12.95 5.30 -17.15
CA PRO A 521 -11.58 5.18 -16.65
C PRO A 521 -11.41 5.58 -15.18
N VAL A 522 -12.45 6.14 -14.56
CA VAL A 522 -12.44 6.66 -13.17
C VAL A 522 -13.77 6.34 -12.48
N PRO A 523 -13.86 6.40 -11.14
CA PRO A 523 -15.15 6.27 -10.43
C PRO A 523 -16.20 7.27 -10.92
N MET A 524 -17.43 6.79 -11.18
CA MET A 524 -18.51 7.59 -11.80
C MET A 524 -19.78 7.72 -10.95
N PRO A 525 -19.83 8.58 -9.91
CA PRO A 525 -20.98 8.68 -9.01
C PRO A 525 -22.32 9.07 -9.68
N ARG A 526 -22.30 9.92 -10.72
CA ARG A 526 -23.51 10.32 -11.46
C ARG A 526 -24.10 9.15 -12.26
N THR A 527 -23.23 8.37 -12.90
CA THR A 527 -23.58 7.14 -13.63
C THR A 527 -24.17 6.09 -12.70
N LEU A 528 -23.60 5.94 -11.49
CA LEU A 528 -24.11 5.02 -10.47
C LEU A 528 -25.55 5.35 -10.08
N ARG A 529 -25.85 6.65 -9.86
CA ARG A 529 -27.20 7.16 -9.58
C ARG A 529 -28.17 6.89 -10.70
N ALA A 530 -27.76 7.14 -11.95
CA ALA A 530 -28.59 6.88 -13.13
C ALA A 530 -28.95 5.38 -13.27
N LEU A 531 -28.08 4.48 -12.81
CA LEU A 531 -28.30 3.03 -12.82
C LEU A 531 -29.03 2.50 -11.58
N GLY A 532 -29.30 3.33 -10.57
CA GLY A 532 -29.95 2.91 -9.32
C GLY A 532 -29.14 1.90 -8.49
N LEU A 533 -27.81 1.89 -8.60
CA LEU A 533 -26.95 0.89 -7.97
C LEU A 533 -26.49 1.24 -6.54
N GLU A 534 -26.91 2.37 -5.98
CA GLU A 534 -26.36 2.94 -4.73
C GLU A 534 -26.46 2.04 -3.48
N GLY A 535 -27.39 1.08 -3.44
CA GLY A 535 -27.64 0.23 -2.27
C GLY A 535 -26.62 -0.87 -1.98
N ARG A 536 -25.64 -1.13 -2.86
CA ARG A 536 -24.64 -2.19 -2.64
C ARG A 536 -23.59 -1.74 -1.64
N SER A 537 -23.39 -2.53 -0.58
CA SER A 537 -22.41 -2.26 0.48
C SER A 537 -21.49 -3.45 0.73
N ILE A 538 -20.19 -3.18 0.88
CA ILE A 538 -19.19 -4.17 1.30
C ILE A 538 -18.99 -4.23 2.83
N LEU A 539 -19.47 -3.20 3.54
CA LEU A 539 -19.23 -3.03 4.97
C LEU A 539 -19.75 -4.19 5.84
N PRO A 540 -20.93 -4.80 5.57
CA PRO A 540 -21.40 -5.94 6.35
C PRO A 540 -20.44 -7.14 6.32
N TYR A 541 -19.81 -7.39 5.16
CA TYR A 541 -18.84 -8.47 5.01
C TYR A 541 -17.55 -8.17 5.79
N ALA A 542 -17.08 -6.92 5.73
CA ALA A 542 -15.93 -6.47 6.51
C ALA A 542 -16.16 -6.64 8.02
N LEU A 543 -17.31 -6.16 8.51
CA LEU A 543 -17.67 -6.22 9.92
C LEU A 543 -17.86 -7.66 10.39
N ALA A 544 -18.60 -8.48 9.63
CA ALA A 544 -18.79 -9.88 9.96
C ALA A 544 -17.46 -10.65 9.96
N GLY A 545 -16.61 -10.45 8.95
CA GLY A 545 -15.29 -11.06 8.88
C GLY A 545 -14.39 -10.67 10.05
N ALA A 546 -14.36 -9.38 10.41
CA ALA A 546 -13.56 -8.90 11.52
C ALA A 546 -14.06 -9.40 12.88
N LEU A 547 -15.38 -9.36 13.13
CA LEU A 547 -15.96 -9.83 14.38
C LEU A 547 -15.79 -11.35 14.54
N LEU A 548 -16.11 -12.13 13.51
CA LEU A 548 -15.95 -13.59 13.55
C LEU A 548 -14.48 -13.98 13.72
N GLY A 549 -13.56 -13.32 13.00
CA GLY A 549 -12.13 -13.54 13.13
C GLY A 549 -11.60 -13.20 14.52
N GLY A 550 -11.93 -12.01 15.03
CA GLY A 550 -11.48 -11.55 16.35
C GLY A 550 -12.04 -12.39 17.50
N ILE A 551 -13.35 -12.67 17.50
CA ILE A 551 -13.99 -13.53 18.51
C ILE A 551 -13.42 -14.95 18.42
N GLY A 552 -13.27 -15.49 17.21
CA GLY A 552 -12.70 -16.82 16.99
C GLY A 552 -11.27 -16.94 17.49
N PHE A 553 -10.42 -15.95 17.20
CA PHE A 553 -9.03 -15.94 17.67
C PHE A 553 -8.94 -15.76 19.19
N PHE A 554 -9.77 -14.89 19.76
CA PHE A 554 -9.83 -14.71 21.21
C PHE A 554 -10.31 -15.98 21.93
N ALA A 555 -11.33 -16.65 21.38
CA ALA A 555 -11.80 -17.94 21.88
C ALA A 555 -10.72 -19.02 21.76
N LEU A 556 -9.94 -19.03 20.67
CA LEU A 556 -8.79 -19.91 20.50
C LEU A 556 -7.73 -19.66 21.58
N CYS A 557 -7.39 -18.40 21.88
CA CYS A 557 -6.46 -18.07 22.97
C CYS A 557 -6.96 -18.60 24.32
N ILE A 558 -8.26 -18.44 24.62
CA ILE A 558 -8.88 -18.96 25.84
C ILE A 558 -8.84 -20.49 25.85
N TYR A 559 -9.29 -21.15 24.79
CA TYR A 559 -9.28 -22.61 24.67
C TYR A 559 -7.87 -23.16 24.90
N ALA A 560 -6.91 -22.65 24.13
CA ALA A 560 -5.55 -23.13 24.14
C ALA A 560 -4.84 -22.85 25.46
N THR A 561 -5.15 -21.75 26.17
CA THR A 561 -4.44 -21.36 27.41
C THR A 561 -5.13 -21.84 28.69
N ALA A 562 -6.46 -21.87 28.72
CA ALA A 562 -7.24 -22.15 29.91
C ALA A 562 -7.72 -23.59 30.02
N TYR A 563 -7.92 -24.28 28.88
CA TYR A 563 -8.44 -25.65 28.84
C TYR A 563 -7.39 -26.66 28.38
N ASP A 564 -6.76 -26.43 27.23
CA ASP A 564 -5.87 -27.43 26.61
C ASP A 564 -4.41 -27.30 27.05
N TYR A 565 -3.99 -26.13 27.55
CA TYR A 565 -2.63 -25.94 28.06
C TYR A 565 -2.39 -26.74 29.35
N VAL A 566 -1.54 -27.74 29.27
CA VAL A 566 -1.23 -28.62 30.41
C VAL A 566 -0.27 -27.96 31.42
N PHE A 567 0.53 -26.95 31.01
CA PHE A 567 1.63 -26.42 31.82
C PHE A 567 1.31 -25.09 32.52
N LEU A 568 1.55 -25.05 33.84
CA LEU A 568 1.52 -23.81 34.61
C LEU A 568 2.86 -23.06 34.46
N ILE A 569 2.94 -22.19 33.45
CA ILE A 569 4.15 -21.39 33.19
C ILE A 569 4.12 -20.12 34.04
N GLY A 570 5.04 -20.00 34.99
CA GLY A 570 5.31 -18.77 35.74
C GLY A 570 4.18 -18.30 36.67
N GLY A 571 3.32 -19.20 37.15
CA GLY A 571 2.26 -18.86 38.13
C GLY A 571 1.15 -17.95 37.60
N ARG A 572 1.12 -17.66 36.30
CA ARG A 572 0.18 -16.69 35.71
C ARG A 572 -1.24 -17.26 35.62
N PRO A 573 -2.29 -16.43 35.78
CA PRO A 573 -3.68 -16.84 35.64
C PRO A 573 -3.94 -17.56 34.31
N ARG A 574 -4.71 -18.64 34.36
CA ARG A 574 -5.12 -19.40 33.16
C ARG A 574 -5.89 -18.52 32.17
N LEU A 575 -6.73 -17.62 32.68
CA LEU A 575 -7.42 -16.60 31.90
C LEU A 575 -6.66 -15.26 31.99
N SER A 576 -5.86 -14.96 30.96
CA SER A 576 -5.10 -13.70 30.85
C SER A 576 -5.68 -12.83 29.74
N TRP A 577 -6.96 -12.46 29.87
CA TRP A 577 -7.70 -11.76 28.83
C TRP A 577 -7.00 -10.51 28.25
N PRO A 578 -6.25 -9.67 29.02
CA PRO A 578 -5.59 -8.50 28.44
C PRO A 578 -4.53 -8.86 27.38
N SER A 579 -3.79 -9.94 27.62
CA SER A 579 -2.78 -10.46 26.69
C SER A 579 -3.37 -10.99 25.39
N PHE A 580 -4.64 -11.37 25.38
CA PHE A 580 -5.29 -11.93 24.20
C PHE A 580 -5.87 -10.85 23.29
N VAL A 581 -6.03 -9.62 23.77
CA VAL A 581 -6.67 -8.52 23.01
C VAL A 581 -5.87 -8.13 21.78
N VAL A 582 -4.58 -7.80 21.95
CA VAL A 582 -3.71 -7.32 20.85
C VAL A 582 -3.69 -8.29 19.66
N PRO A 583 -3.32 -9.58 19.82
CA PRO A 583 -3.29 -10.49 18.68
C PRO A 583 -4.68 -10.77 18.09
N SER A 584 -5.75 -10.73 18.91
CA SER A 584 -7.12 -10.93 18.42
C SER A 584 -7.61 -9.75 17.59
N VAL A 585 -7.23 -8.51 17.95
CA VAL A 585 -7.54 -7.30 17.16
C VAL A 585 -6.80 -7.37 15.83
N SER A 586 -5.52 -7.73 15.82
CA SER A 586 -4.77 -7.85 14.57
C SER A 586 -5.35 -8.92 13.64
N PHE A 587 -5.68 -10.10 14.19
CA PHE A 587 -6.34 -11.16 13.44
C PHE A 587 -7.74 -10.74 12.95
N ALA A 588 -8.50 -9.96 13.73
CA ALA A 588 -9.78 -9.39 13.30
C ALA A 588 -9.60 -8.47 12.08
N MET A 589 -8.61 -7.57 12.09
CA MET A 589 -8.34 -6.68 10.95
C MET A 589 -7.96 -7.48 9.71
N MET A 590 -7.14 -8.53 9.86
CA MET A 590 -6.80 -9.45 8.77
C MET A 590 -8.03 -10.16 8.21
N ALA A 591 -8.85 -10.78 9.06
CA ALA A 591 -10.04 -11.52 8.66
C ALA A 591 -11.07 -10.62 7.95
N GLY A 592 -11.28 -9.40 8.46
CA GLY A 592 -12.10 -8.38 7.80
C GLY A 592 -11.55 -7.99 6.42
N CYS A 593 -10.23 -7.86 6.29
CA CYS A 593 -9.56 -7.57 5.02
C CYS A 593 -9.74 -8.68 3.98
N VAL A 594 -9.57 -9.94 4.38
CA VAL A 594 -9.82 -11.10 3.51
C VAL A 594 -11.29 -11.15 3.09
N ALA A 595 -12.22 -10.92 4.01
CA ALA A 595 -13.65 -10.87 3.70
C ALA A 595 -14.00 -9.76 2.69
N ILE A 596 -13.37 -8.57 2.80
CA ILE A 596 -13.50 -7.50 1.80
C ILE A 596 -12.97 -7.94 0.45
N HIS A 597 -11.80 -8.58 0.40
CA HIS A 597 -11.21 -9.01 -0.86
C HIS A 597 -12.11 -10.04 -1.56
N LEU A 598 -12.63 -11.01 -0.82
CA LEU A 598 -13.58 -12.00 -1.33
C LEU A 598 -14.89 -11.34 -1.78
N ALA A 599 -15.45 -10.43 -0.98
CA ALA A 599 -16.67 -9.71 -1.34
C ALA A 599 -16.49 -8.83 -2.59
N LEU A 600 -15.33 -8.17 -2.75
CA LEU A 600 -14.99 -7.40 -3.94
C LEU A 600 -15.03 -8.26 -5.21
N LEU A 601 -14.48 -9.47 -5.15
CA LEU A 601 -14.48 -10.42 -6.27
C LEU A 601 -15.88 -10.96 -6.54
N VAL A 602 -16.57 -11.47 -5.50
CA VAL A 602 -17.89 -12.09 -5.63
C VAL A 602 -18.96 -11.09 -6.09
N LEU A 603 -19.04 -9.90 -5.49
CA LEU A 603 -20.08 -8.90 -5.81
C LEU A 603 -19.89 -8.31 -7.22
N ASN A 604 -18.65 -8.26 -7.73
CA ASN A 604 -18.34 -7.85 -9.09
C ASN A 604 -18.30 -9.00 -10.10
N ARG A 605 -18.49 -10.25 -9.65
CA ARG A 605 -18.39 -11.47 -10.47
C ARG A 605 -17.03 -11.56 -11.19
N LEU A 606 -15.95 -11.31 -10.45
CA LEU A 606 -14.57 -11.48 -10.88
C LEU A 606 -13.98 -12.77 -10.27
N PRO A 607 -13.05 -13.47 -10.94
CA PRO A 607 -12.43 -13.10 -12.21
C PRO A 607 -13.32 -13.38 -13.42
N ARG A 608 -13.41 -12.42 -14.36
CA ARG A 608 -14.12 -12.59 -15.64
C ARG A 608 -13.27 -12.13 -16.81
N LEU A 609 -12.29 -12.97 -17.15
CA LEU A 609 -11.25 -12.66 -18.16
C LEU A 609 -11.80 -12.46 -19.57
N ASN A 610 -12.96 -13.05 -19.89
CA ASN A 610 -13.67 -12.80 -21.12
C ASN A 610 -15.06 -12.23 -20.82
N HIS A 611 -15.35 -11.07 -21.41
CA HIS A 611 -16.63 -10.39 -21.35
C HIS A 611 -16.97 -9.86 -22.75
N PRO A 612 -18.22 -10.02 -23.24
CA PRO A 612 -18.58 -9.55 -24.58
C PRO A 612 -18.37 -8.04 -24.79
N ALA A 613 -18.42 -7.24 -23.72
CA ALA A 613 -18.06 -5.82 -23.75
C ALA A 613 -16.63 -5.55 -24.30
N PHE A 614 -15.69 -6.48 -24.17
CA PHE A 614 -14.36 -6.32 -24.76
C PHE A 614 -14.35 -6.43 -26.30
N ASN A 615 -15.41 -7.00 -26.90
CA ASN A 615 -15.58 -7.06 -28.36
C ASN A 615 -16.14 -5.75 -28.94
N ILE A 616 -16.55 -4.80 -28.08
CA ILE A 616 -17.02 -3.49 -28.53
C ILE A 616 -15.84 -2.78 -29.20
N PRO A 617 -15.97 -2.35 -30.48
CA PRO A 617 -14.90 -1.66 -31.17
C PRO A 617 -14.43 -0.42 -30.40
N GLY A 618 -13.13 -0.31 -30.15
CA GLY A 618 -12.54 0.82 -29.42
C GLY A 618 -12.75 0.80 -27.90
N PHE A 619 -13.37 -0.23 -27.32
CA PHE A 619 -13.66 -0.32 -25.88
C PHE A 619 -12.45 -0.25 -24.98
N LEU A 620 -11.26 -0.59 -25.48
CA LEU A 620 -10.00 -0.45 -24.73
C LEU A 620 -9.75 1.00 -24.29
N ARG A 621 -10.39 1.99 -24.93
CA ARG A 621 -10.38 3.39 -24.48
C ARG A 621 -11.21 3.65 -23.22
N ALA A 622 -12.05 2.71 -22.78
CA ALA A 622 -12.79 2.79 -21.53
C ALA A 622 -11.85 2.83 -20.31
N SER A 623 -10.65 2.27 -20.42
CA SER A 623 -9.60 2.37 -19.40
C SER A 623 -8.62 3.52 -19.66
N GLU A 624 -8.85 4.34 -20.68
CA GLU A 624 -8.00 5.47 -21.05
C GLU A 624 -8.68 6.82 -20.85
N ASP A 625 -9.65 7.14 -21.71
CA ASP A 625 -10.15 8.50 -21.92
C ASP A 625 -11.61 8.58 -22.42
N ARG A 626 -12.30 7.45 -22.61
CA ARG A 626 -13.68 7.41 -23.10
C ARG A 626 -14.64 6.75 -22.12
N PHE A 627 -15.91 7.12 -22.24
CA PHE A 627 -17.01 6.57 -21.46
C PHE A 627 -17.94 5.79 -22.38
N PHE A 628 -18.40 4.61 -21.96
CA PHE A 628 -19.24 3.73 -22.77
C PHE A 628 -20.52 3.37 -22.03
N LEU A 629 -21.65 3.44 -22.72
CA LEU A 629 -22.91 2.83 -22.31
C LEU A 629 -23.00 1.48 -23.00
N SER A 630 -23.30 0.40 -22.26
CA SER A 630 -23.65 -0.90 -22.84
C SER A 630 -25.06 -1.30 -22.44
N ALA A 631 -25.92 -1.50 -23.42
CA ALA A 631 -27.28 -2.02 -23.26
C ALA A 631 -27.35 -3.46 -23.79
N GLU A 632 -27.17 -4.44 -22.90
CA GLU A 632 -27.11 -5.86 -23.25
C GLU A 632 -28.51 -6.45 -23.38
N ALA A 633 -28.74 -7.22 -24.43
CA ALA A 633 -29.99 -7.92 -24.69
C ALA A 633 -30.16 -9.12 -23.75
N ARG A 634 -31.21 -9.08 -22.91
CA ARG A 634 -31.56 -10.20 -22.01
C ARG A 634 -32.70 -11.09 -22.50
N SER A 635 -33.41 -10.66 -23.54
CA SER A 635 -34.56 -11.39 -24.08
C SER A 635 -34.72 -11.12 -25.57
N ASP A 636 -35.49 -11.96 -26.26
CA ASP A 636 -35.81 -11.80 -27.68
C ASP A 636 -36.69 -10.57 -27.97
N ARG A 637 -37.24 -9.92 -26.93
CA ARG A 637 -37.98 -8.64 -27.01
C ARG A 637 -37.07 -7.40 -26.94
N PHE A 638 -35.76 -7.57 -27.12
CA PHE A 638 -34.81 -6.47 -27.14
C PHE A 638 -34.99 -5.59 -28.39
N ASP A 639 -35.45 -4.35 -28.20
CA ASP A 639 -35.60 -3.35 -29.27
C ASP A 639 -34.41 -2.39 -29.30
N ALA A 640 -33.42 -2.72 -30.14
CA ALA A 640 -32.24 -1.88 -30.37
C ALA A 640 -32.61 -0.48 -30.91
N GLY A 641 -33.60 -0.41 -31.80
CA GLY A 641 -34.03 0.84 -32.44
C GLY A 641 -34.71 1.81 -31.47
N ARG A 642 -35.35 1.31 -30.41
CA ARG A 642 -35.89 2.15 -29.33
C ARG A 642 -34.77 2.81 -28.51
N ILE A 643 -33.68 2.10 -28.25
CA ILE A 643 -32.51 2.64 -27.53
C ILE A 643 -31.84 3.72 -28.39
N GLU A 644 -31.58 3.43 -29.66
CA GLU A 644 -31.00 4.38 -30.63
C GLU A 644 -31.83 5.67 -30.73
N ARG A 645 -33.16 5.56 -30.86
CA ARG A 645 -34.06 6.72 -30.91
C ARG A 645 -34.01 7.56 -29.63
N ARG A 646 -33.98 6.92 -28.45
CA ARG A 646 -33.87 7.64 -27.18
C ARG A 646 -32.53 8.35 -27.02
N LEU A 647 -31.44 7.73 -27.47
CA LEU A 647 -30.11 8.35 -27.44
C LEU A 647 -30.00 9.50 -28.44
N ALA A 648 -30.62 9.38 -29.62
CA ALA A 648 -30.68 10.45 -30.62
C ALA A 648 -31.54 11.66 -30.17
N ALA A 649 -32.54 11.42 -29.33
CA ALA A 649 -33.44 12.43 -28.78
C ALA A 649 -32.86 13.23 -27.60
N LEU A 650 -31.63 12.94 -27.16
CA LEU A 650 -30.98 13.68 -26.08
C LEU A 650 -30.75 15.16 -26.47
N PRO A 651 -31.01 16.11 -25.55
CA PRO A 651 -30.71 17.53 -25.78
C PRO A 651 -29.25 17.75 -26.15
N VAL A 652 -28.96 18.77 -26.98
CA VAL A 652 -27.58 19.12 -27.37
C VAL A 652 -26.71 19.41 -26.14
N GLU A 653 -27.29 20.00 -25.09
CA GLU A 653 -26.63 20.29 -23.81
C GLU A 653 -26.34 19.04 -22.96
N ALA A 654 -27.03 17.92 -23.20
CA ALA A 654 -26.82 16.64 -22.52
C ALA A 654 -25.72 15.78 -23.18
N GLY A 655 -25.11 16.28 -24.26
CA GLY A 655 -24.06 15.61 -25.02
C GLY A 655 -24.60 14.50 -25.91
N ARG A 656 -24.58 14.70 -27.24
CA ARG A 656 -24.89 13.61 -28.18
C ARG A 656 -23.84 12.50 -28.07
N PRO A 657 -24.22 11.22 -28.25
CA PRO A 657 -23.26 10.13 -28.33
C PRO A 657 -22.29 10.42 -29.48
N LEU A 658 -20.99 10.23 -29.23
CA LEU A 658 -19.95 10.33 -30.26
C LEU A 658 -20.15 9.25 -31.32
N GLU A 659 -20.62 8.09 -30.88
CA GLU A 659 -20.87 6.94 -31.71
C GLU A 659 -21.92 6.04 -31.06
N VAL A 660 -22.77 5.42 -31.87
CA VAL A 660 -23.73 4.40 -31.45
C VAL A 660 -23.52 3.18 -32.34
N ARG A 661 -23.36 2.00 -31.74
CA ARG A 661 -23.07 0.74 -32.45
C ARG A 661 -23.98 -0.38 -31.98
N ARG A 662 -24.46 -1.18 -32.92
CA ARG A 662 -25.05 -2.49 -32.67
C ARG A 662 -23.93 -3.53 -32.59
N ILE A 663 -23.99 -4.40 -31.58
CA ILE A 663 -22.92 -5.37 -31.33
C ILE A 663 -23.51 -6.77 -31.53
N PRO A 664 -22.95 -7.58 -32.45
CA PRO A 664 -23.38 -8.97 -32.62
C PRO A 664 -22.95 -9.85 -31.44
N ARG A 665 -23.65 -10.96 -31.22
CA ARG A 665 -23.34 -11.95 -30.17
C ARG A 665 -22.03 -12.69 -30.38
#